data_AF-A0A9N8E8Q6-F1
#
_entry.id   AF-A0A9N8E8Q6-F1
#
_cell.length_a   1.000
_cell.length_b   1.000
_cell.length_c   1.000
_cell.angle_alpha   90.00
_cell.angle_beta   90.00
_cell.angle_gamma   90.00
#
_symmetry.space_group_name_H-M   'P 1'
#
loop_
_entity.id
_entity.type
_entity.pdbx_description
1 polymer ?
#
loop_
_entity_poly.entity_id
_entity_poly.type
_entity_poly.pdbx_seq_one_letter_code
_entity_poly.pdbx_strand_id
1 'polypeptide(L)'
;MESSRMTGSSSYDAKVEHLLTIADHHDHDNFQSERYLVALVLLTNHQLMNVQQFQTVWNHHRTLLECFCRRLLLLLPNTSTKSNVTNARFVALLLERLLGCLEGKDSINNENLEESSTRLLHLLLDFVRQSQKTQSFLPLITQIVEVLNGYCTRFPSHNKPSLLLLETNIDLIWECYTKGMAAEQLLVSSVEEKQETAETTAKSDQTLMEETLTAILDRTDSTSNTTAQWQERLHQSVQELVRNHVLVVMTQESPQSIASLWRWFRQCLMSSNPLLDLKQKGKDPSHQRSWHETLLLFVNSLATHPELVAMLQESSSKAALVKLLLANITMPTAGASDTTNNHRMLAWTALASLVAAKGGCDWLLMDTDATTKDTKNDTKALGNAAHLCALIRLTSGEWRILLGYALEQQSSTNDSVVIQACAQILASLLAYMSQLAQDLEEGNTSRHQQLLPAALLHLRDSLEDALQATCLFLGQASGKKEVDDDIPVMIQLLGLLLSEFDAFEGLKHVDTAEILKALDVVVQNSLQAQEQQHYVMASLLGIMETACDDSYRVLLLKKHNLLGENMAWFLCHYWSTNSSASSVPVACRLTEIWHVLLTEHQSELRLVVNTEAIEKAIVAWIKKGAHQEPAAIINDVIGCFVTLRGDNPPSNEDALILQQAMEYCAAHS
;
A
#
# COMPACT_ATOMS: atom_id res chain seq x y z
N MET A 1 7.87 40.57 -57.00
CA MET A 1 9.00 40.24 -56.10
C MET A 1 9.53 41.57 -55.64
N GLU A 2 9.43 42.04 -54.40
CA GLU A 2 9.32 41.44 -53.05
C GLU A 2 8.21 42.23 -52.29
N SER A 3 7.08 41.65 -51.88
CA SER A 3 6.82 40.79 -50.70
C SER A 3 7.18 41.39 -49.33
N SER A 4 6.56 42.52 -48.98
CA SER A 4 6.46 43.01 -47.60
C SER A 4 5.38 42.21 -46.84
N ARG A 5 5.79 41.19 -46.09
CA ARG A 5 4.96 40.51 -45.08
C ARG A 5 4.73 41.48 -43.91
N MET A 6 3.56 42.13 -43.87
CA MET A 6 3.03 42.66 -42.62
C MET A 6 2.45 41.50 -41.81
N THR A 7 3.07 41.24 -40.66
CA THR A 7 2.66 40.27 -39.66
C THR A 7 1.41 40.78 -38.92
N GLY A 8 0.32 40.01 -38.98
CA GLY A 8 -0.95 40.32 -38.28
C GLY A 8 -0.91 40.14 -36.75
N SER A 9 0.26 40.00 -36.12
CA SER A 9 0.38 39.75 -34.67
C SER A 9 0.41 41.02 -33.79
N SER A 10 0.67 42.21 -34.35
CA SER A 10 0.76 43.46 -33.57
C SER A 10 -0.59 44.12 -33.25
N SER A 11 -1.69 43.61 -33.81
CA SER A 11 -3.02 44.23 -33.72
C SER A 11 -3.72 43.96 -32.37
N TYR A 12 -3.47 42.82 -31.74
CA TYR A 12 -4.17 42.44 -30.50
C TYR A 12 -3.51 43.01 -29.25
N ASP A 13 -2.17 43.02 -29.17
CA ASP A 13 -1.45 43.65 -28.06
C ASP A 13 -1.81 45.13 -27.93
N ALA A 14 -1.78 45.87 -29.04
CA ALA A 14 -2.17 47.28 -29.07
C ALA A 14 -3.64 47.52 -28.69
N LYS A 15 -4.55 46.57 -28.99
CA LYS A 15 -5.96 46.66 -28.60
C LYS A 15 -6.16 46.38 -27.11
N VAL A 16 -5.46 45.39 -26.56
CA VAL A 16 -5.52 45.11 -25.12
C VAL A 16 -4.89 46.25 -24.34
N GLU A 17 -3.74 46.77 -24.78
CA GLU A 17 -3.11 47.97 -24.23
C GLU A 17 -4.05 49.18 -24.25
N HIS A 18 -4.72 49.43 -25.38
CA HIS A 18 -5.71 50.51 -25.51
C HIS A 18 -6.90 50.34 -24.55
N LEU A 19 -7.38 49.10 -24.35
CA LEU A 19 -8.46 48.80 -23.40
C LEU A 19 -8.04 49.01 -21.93
N LEU A 20 -6.76 48.79 -21.62
CA LEU A 20 -6.22 48.90 -20.26
C LEU A 20 -5.72 50.32 -19.90
N THR A 21 -5.30 51.13 -20.88
CA THR A 21 -4.67 52.46 -20.66
C THR A 21 -5.63 53.65 -20.70
N ILE A 22 -6.80 53.57 -21.35
CA ILE A 22 -7.77 54.70 -21.45
C ILE A 22 -8.61 54.87 -20.18
N ALA A 23 -8.07 54.50 -19.02
CA ALA A 23 -8.72 54.70 -17.72
C ALA A 23 -8.52 56.14 -17.18
N ASP A 24 -7.47 56.84 -17.62
CA ASP A 24 -7.06 58.10 -16.97
C ASP A 24 -7.62 59.38 -17.60
N HIS A 25 -8.32 59.31 -18.73
CA HIS A 25 -8.79 60.51 -19.44
C HIS A 25 -10.31 60.50 -19.71
N HIS A 26 -11.03 61.31 -18.92
CA HIS A 26 -12.41 61.81 -19.04
C HIS A 26 -13.58 61.02 -18.41
N ASP A 27 -13.98 61.48 -17.20
CA ASP A 27 -15.32 61.88 -16.70
C ASP A 27 -16.64 61.13 -17.01
N HIS A 28 -16.68 59.99 -17.71
CA HIS A 28 -17.91 59.18 -17.85
C HIS A 28 -17.64 57.67 -17.77
N ASP A 29 -17.34 57.18 -16.57
CA ASP A 29 -16.91 55.81 -16.27
C ASP A 29 -18.05 54.78 -16.11
N ASN A 30 -18.95 54.69 -17.09
CA ASN A 30 -19.99 53.63 -17.10
C ASN A 30 -19.50 52.30 -17.70
N PHE A 31 -18.34 52.28 -18.39
CA PHE A 31 -17.88 51.11 -19.16
C PHE A 31 -16.47 50.61 -18.77
N GLN A 32 -15.92 51.07 -17.64
CA GLN A 32 -14.58 50.66 -17.19
C GLN A 32 -14.51 49.15 -16.92
N SER A 33 -15.50 48.61 -16.21
CA SER A 33 -15.60 47.18 -15.91
C SER A 33 -15.75 46.32 -17.17
N GLU A 34 -16.48 46.80 -18.18
CA GLU A 34 -16.63 46.11 -19.47
C GLU A 34 -15.32 46.08 -20.26
N ARG A 35 -14.57 47.18 -20.26
CA ARG A 35 -13.25 47.27 -20.91
C ARG A 35 -12.26 46.29 -20.29
N TYR A 36 -12.20 46.22 -18.96
CA TYR A 36 -11.34 45.28 -18.25
C TYR A 36 -11.77 43.83 -18.44
N LEU A 37 -13.07 43.56 -18.50
CA LEU A 37 -13.59 42.25 -18.83
C LEU A 37 -13.17 41.84 -20.25
N VAL A 38 -13.37 42.69 -21.25
CA VAL A 38 -12.96 42.41 -22.65
C VAL A 38 -11.46 42.19 -22.75
N ALA A 39 -10.66 42.99 -22.03
CA ALA A 39 -9.21 42.80 -21.96
C ALA A 39 -8.85 41.43 -21.36
N LEU A 40 -9.45 41.03 -20.24
CA LEU A 40 -9.24 39.71 -19.66
C LEU A 40 -9.70 38.57 -20.58
N VAL A 41 -10.81 38.74 -21.29
CA VAL A 41 -11.32 37.72 -22.24
C VAL A 41 -10.33 37.51 -23.38
N LEU A 42 -9.78 38.58 -23.94
CA LEU A 42 -8.73 38.50 -24.95
C LEU A 42 -7.47 37.82 -24.39
N LEU A 43 -7.11 38.16 -23.15
CA LEU A 43 -5.99 37.56 -22.44
C LEU A 43 -6.22 36.06 -22.17
N THR A 44 -7.45 35.58 -21.93
CA THR A 44 -7.71 34.14 -21.72
C THR A 44 -7.66 33.28 -22.99
N ASN A 45 -7.73 33.86 -24.20
CA ASN A 45 -7.88 33.09 -25.43
C ASN A 45 -6.53 32.74 -26.08
N HIS A 46 -6.19 31.44 -26.14
CA HIS A 46 -4.86 30.95 -26.60
C HIS A 46 -4.66 31.12 -28.11
N GLN A 47 -5.74 31.28 -28.86
CA GLN A 47 -5.71 31.50 -30.31
C GLN A 47 -5.47 32.97 -30.67
N LEU A 48 -5.76 33.90 -29.74
CA LEU A 48 -5.71 35.34 -29.98
C LEU A 48 -4.42 35.98 -29.48
N MET A 49 -3.85 35.46 -28.39
CA MET A 49 -2.57 35.93 -27.85
C MET A 49 -1.66 34.74 -27.60
N ASN A 50 -0.40 34.84 -28.02
CA ASN A 50 0.61 33.84 -27.69
C ASN A 50 1.15 34.06 -26.25
N VAL A 51 1.96 33.11 -25.77
CA VAL A 51 2.52 33.12 -24.40
C VAL A 51 3.34 34.39 -24.11
N GLN A 52 4.22 34.80 -25.03
CA GLN A 52 5.08 35.98 -24.85
C GLN A 52 4.29 37.29 -24.81
N GLN A 53 3.27 37.40 -25.66
CA GLN A 53 2.36 38.55 -25.69
C GLN A 53 1.55 38.66 -24.40
N PHE A 54 1.01 37.54 -23.93
CA PHE A 54 0.28 37.48 -22.67
C PHE A 54 1.19 37.88 -21.50
N GLN A 55 2.40 37.33 -21.40
CA GLN A 55 3.36 37.68 -20.35
C GLN A 55 3.68 39.18 -20.34
N THR A 56 3.89 39.76 -21.52
CA THR A 56 4.24 41.18 -21.66
C THR A 56 3.12 42.07 -21.16
N VAL A 57 1.89 41.84 -21.63
CA VAL A 57 0.72 42.63 -21.24
C VAL A 57 0.38 42.43 -19.77
N TRP A 58 0.44 41.18 -19.28
CA TRP A 58 0.18 40.87 -17.88
C TRP A 58 1.16 41.59 -16.95
N ASN A 59 2.46 41.53 -17.25
CA ASN A 59 3.47 42.19 -16.43
C ASN A 59 3.35 43.71 -16.47
N HIS A 60 2.97 44.29 -17.62
CA HIS A 60 2.78 45.74 -17.74
C HIS A 60 1.56 46.25 -16.95
N HIS A 61 0.47 45.48 -16.90
CA HIS A 61 -0.79 45.87 -16.26
C HIS A 61 -1.13 45.09 -14.99
N ARG A 62 -0.13 44.42 -14.40
CA ARG A 62 -0.28 43.43 -13.32
C ARG A 62 -1.20 43.90 -12.19
N THR A 63 -0.92 45.06 -11.60
CA THR A 63 -1.67 45.58 -10.45
C THR A 63 -3.14 45.81 -10.79
N LEU A 64 -3.41 46.28 -12.00
CA LEU A 64 -4.73 46.62 -12.49
C LEU A 64 -5.57 45.36 -12.73
N LEU A 65 -4.98 44.37 -13.41
CA LEU A 65 -5.59 43.07 -13.68
C LEU A 65 -5.83 42.27 -12.39
N GLU A 66 -4.86 42.22 -11.47
CA GLU A 66 -5.02 41.58 -10.15
C GLU A 66 -6.16 42.22 -9.33
N CYS A 67 -6.24 43.55 -9.32
CA CYS A 67 -7.31 44.27 -8.62
C CYS A 67 -8.69 43.98 -9.23
N PHE A 68 -8.78 43.85 -10.54
CA PHE A 68 -10.03 43.51 -11.22
C PHE A 68 -10.45 42.06 -10.97
N CYS A 69 -9.51 41.09 -11.03
CA CYS A 69 -9.77 39.71 -10.61
C CYS A 69 -10.27 39.62 -9.16
N ARG A 70 -9.68 40.40 -8.24
CA ARG A 70 -10.15 40.48 -6.85
C ARG A 70 -11.58 41.00 -6.76
N ARG A 71 -11.97 41.99 -7.57
CA ARG A 71 -13.35 42.51 -7.62
C ARG A 71 -14.33 41.47 -8.14
N LEU A 72 -13.94 40.69 -9.15
CA LEU A 72 -14.76 39.59 -9.69
C LEU A 72 -15.03 38.49 -8.65
N LEU A 73 -14.11 38.29 -7.71
CA LEU A 73 -14.20 37.32 -6.62
C LEU A 73 -14.85 37.87 -5.33
N LEU A 74 -15.37 39.10 -5.32
CA LEU A 74 -16.13 39.60 -4.17
C LEU A 74 -17.55 39.00 -4.18
N LEU A 75 -17.93 38.34 -3.07
CA LEU A 75 -19.31 37.88 -2.87
C LEU A 75 -20.24 39.09 -2.71
N LEU A 76 -20.92 39.45 -3.78
CA LEU A 76 -21.92 40.53 -3.76
C LEU A 76 -23.27 39.98 -3.25
N PRO A 77 -23.91 40.61 -2.25
CA PRO A 77 -25.15 40.12 -1.65
C PRO A 77 -26.35 40.10 -2.61
N ASN A 78 -26.26 40.81 -3.74
CA ASN A 78 -27.34 40.95 -4.74
C ASN A 78 -27.11 40.14 -6.03
N THR A 79 -26.04 39.35 -6.14
CA THR A 79 -25.76 38.55 -7.33
C THR A 79 -26.22 37.11 -7.19
N SER A 80 -26.65 36.51 -8.31
CA SER A 80 -27.01 35.10 -8.34
C SER A 80 -25.78 34.24 -7.99
N THR A 81 -25.99 33.12 -7.29
CA THR A 81 -24.91 32.16 -7.00
C THR A 81 -24.24 31.65 -8.28
N LYS A 82 -24.99 31.59 -9.39
CA LYS A 82 -24.48 31.22 -10.71
C LYS A 82 -23.49 32.25 -11.25
N SER A 83 -23.80 33.54 -11.15
CA SER A 83 -22.94 34.65 -11.57
C SER A 83 -21.59 34.65 -10.84
N ASN A 84 -21.62 34.45 -9.52
CA ASN A 84 -20.41 34.41 -8.69
C ASN A 84 -19.52 33.20 -9.04
N VAL A 85 -20.12 32.02 -9.31
CA VAL A 85 -19.37 30.84 -9.77
C VAL A 85 -18.76 31.07 -11.16
N THR A 86 -19.52 31.64 -12.10
CA THR A 86 -19.03 31.97 -13.45
C THR A 86 -17.82 32.91 -13.41
N ASN A 87 -17.88 33.96 -12.58
CA ASN A 87 -16.76 34.88 -12.38
C ASN A 87 -15.52 34.18 -11.82
N ALA A 88 -15.70 33.30 -10.83
CA ALA A 88 -14.60 32.56 -10.24
C ALA A 88 -13.98 31.54 -11.22
N ARG A 89 -14.79 30.87 -12.04
CA ARG A 89 -14.30 29.96 -13.10
C ARG A 89 -13.45 30.69 -14.13
N PHE A 90 -13.86 31.89 -14.50
CA PHE A 90 -13.09 32.73 -15.41
C PHE A 90 -11.72 33.12 -14.82
N VAL A 91 -11.67 33.45 -13.52
CA VAL A 91 -10.39 33.73 -12.83
C VAL A 91 -9.52 32.47 -12.72
N ALA A 92 -10.10 31.28 -12.55
CA ALA A 92 -9.36 30.02 -12.58
C ALA A 92 -8.70 29.74 -13.95
N LEU A 93 -9.40 30.02 -15.07
CA LEU A 93 -8.82 29.91 -16.42
C LEU A 93 -7.68 30.91 -16.67
N LEU A 94 -7.81 32.15 -16.17
CA LEU A 94 -6.72 33.13 -16.22
C LEU A 94 -5.49 32.64 -15.46
N LEU A 95 -5.71 32.04 -14.29
CA LEU A 95 -4.65 31.46 -13.48
C LEU A 95 -3.97 30.28 -14.19
N GLU A 96 -4.72 29.35 -14.76
CA GLU A 96 -4.18 28.24 -15.56
C GLU A 96 -3.24 28.74 -16.66
N ARG A 97 -3.65 29.82 -17.34
CA ARG A 97 -2.85 30.45 -18.39
C ARG A 97 -1.57 31.10 -17.87
N LEU A 98 -1.63 31.77 -16.72
CA LEU A 98 -0.43 32.30 -16.05
C LEU A 98 0.57 31.19 -15.76
N LEU A 99 0.09 30.03 -15.28
CA LEU A 99 0.94 28.87 -15.02
C LEU A 99 1.54 28.28 -16.30
N GLY A 100 0.79 28.25 -17.39
CA GLY A 100 1.31 27.83 -18.70
C GLY A 100 2.42 28.75 -19.23
N CYS A 101 2.44 30.01 -18.80
CA CYS A 101 3.49 30.96 -19.20
C CYS A 101 4.81 30.74 -18.45
N LEU A 102 4.82 30.00 -17.34
CA LEU A 102 6.03 29.76 -16.55
C LEU A 102 6.94 28.66 -17.13
N GLU A 103 6.52 27.99 -18.22
CA GLU A 103 7.33 26.98 -18.94
C GLU A 103 8.49 27.59 -19.77
N GLY A 104 8.59 28.93 -19.86
CA GLY A 104 9.65 29.65 -20.57
C GLY A 104 10.94 29.86 -19.77
N LYS A 105 12.11 29.72 -20.43
CA LYS A 105 13.46 29.79 -19.83
C LYS A 105 13.94 31.17 -19.33
N ASP A 106 13.09 32.20 -19.34
CA ASP A 106 13.50 33.57 -18.98
C ASP A 106 13.27 33.85 -17.48
N SER A 107 14.33 33.70 -16.69
CA SER A 107 14.28 33.73 -15.21
C SER A 107 13.82 35.05 -14.58
N ILE A 108 13.96 36.19 -15.25
CA ILE A 108 13.70 37.53 -14.65
C ILE A 108 12.20 37.89 -14.67
N ASN A 109 11.42 37.37 -15.64
CA ASN A 109 9.97 37.62 -15.72
C ASN A 109 9.14 36.58 -14.96
N ASN A 110 9.75 35.48 -14.55
CA ASN A 110 9.07 34.36 -13.90
C ASN A 110 8.70 34.65 -12.44
N GLU A 111 9.48 35.48 -11.71
CA GLU A 111 9.16 35.85 -10.31
C GLU A 111 7.84 36.63 -10.20
N ASN A 112 7.61 37.60 -11.10
CA ASN A 112 6.38 38.40 -11.11
C ASN A 112 5.13 37.57 -11.45
N LEU A 113 5.28 36.62 -12.38
CA LEU A 113 4.23 35.70 -12.78
C LEU A 113 3.93 34.68 -11.68
N GLU A 114 4.95 34.19 -10.98
CA GLU A 114 4.80 33.29 -9.83
C GLU A 114 4.07 33.98 -8.67
N GLU A 115 4.45 35.23 -8.33
CA GLU A 115 3.79 36.00 -7.28
C GLU A 115 2.33 36.32 -7.66
N SER A 116 2.07 36.70 -8.92
CA SER A 116 0.70 36.92 -9.42
C SER A 116 -0.15 35.66 -9.33
N SER A 117 0.41 34.52 -9.74
CA SER A 117 -0.27 33.22 -9.73
C SER A 117 -0.62 32.79 -8.30
N THR A 118 0.33 32.95 -7.37
CA THR A 118 0.13 32.66 -5.94
C THR A 118 -0.99 33.51 -5.33
N ARG A 119 -1.01 34.83 -5.62
CA ARG A 119 -2.04 35.74 -5.12
C ARG A 119 -3.43 35.40 -5.65
N LEU A 120 -3.56 35.16 -6.96
CA LEU A 120 -4.84 34.81 -7.57
C LEU A 120 -5.37 33.47 -7.05
N LEU A 121 -4.49 32.51 -6.84
CA LEU A 121 -4.85 31.22 -6.25
C LEU A 121 -5.36 31.37 -4.82
N HIS A 122 -4.70 32.18 -3.98
CA HIS A 122 -5.20 32.50 -2.64
C HIS A 122 -6.59 33.16 -2.68
N LEU A 123 -6.81 34.11 -3.59
CA LEU A 123 -8.12 34.75 -3.75
C LEU A 123 -9.23 33.76 -4.15
N LEU A 124 -8.93 32.80 -5.04
CA LEU A 124 -9.86 31.74 -5.42
C LEU A 124 -10.18 30.82 -4.23
N LEU A 125 -9.18 30.44 -3.45
CA LEU A 125 -9.35 29.58 -2.27
C LEU A 125 -10.15 30.29 -1.17
N ASP A 126 -9.89 31.58 -0.92
CA ASP A 126 -10.67 32.39 0.01
C ASP A 126 -12.13 32.55 -0.43
N PHE A 127 -12.36 32.71 -1.74
CA PHE A 127 -13.70 32.76 -2.31
C PHE A 127 -14.47 31.45 -2.09
N VAL A 128 -13.81 30.31 -2.29
CA VAL A 128 -14.39 28.99 -2.02
C VAL A 128 -14.67 28.82 -0.52
N ARG A 129 -13.75 29.25 0.37
CA ARG A 129 -13.92 29.17 1.83
C ARG A 129 -15.13 29.97 2.33
N GLN A 130 -15.42 31.10 1.71
CA GLN A 130 -16.57 31.95 2.09
C GLN A 130 -17.91 31.43 1.52
N SER A 131 -17.87 30.50 0.57
CA SER A 131 -19.04 29.98 -0.13
C SER A 131 -19.64 28.76 0.58
N GLN A 132 -20.80 28.93 1.24
CA GLN A 132 -21.45 27.86 2.02
C GLN A 132 -22.34 26.89 1.20
N LYS A 133 -22.63 27.17 -0.08
CA LYS A 133 -23.51 26.35 -0.92
C LYS A 133 -22.69 25.48 -1.88
N THR A 134 -22.91 24.16 -1.88
CA THR A 134 -21.89 23.20 -2.33
C THR A 134 -22.11 22.60 -3.72
N GLN A 135 -23.35 22.54 -4.23
CA GLN A 135 -23.63 21.79 -5.46
C GLN A 135 -23.28 22.55 -6.76
N SER A 136 -23.47 23.88 -6.80
CA SER A 136 -23.17 24.70 -7.99
C SER A 136 -21.67 24.97 -8.20
N PHE A 137 -20.82 24.57 -7.24
CA PHE A 137 -19.39 24.87 -7.23
C PHE A 137 -18.54 23.75 -7.82
N LEU A 138 -19.13 22.59 -8.16
CA LEU A 138 -18.38 21.42 -8.62
C LEU A 138 -17.44 21.75 -9.81
N PRO A 139 -17.88 22.42 -10.90
CA PRO A 139 -16.99 22.75 -12.01
C PRO A 139 -15.88 23.72 -11.64
N LEU A 140 -16.14 24.64 -10.69
CA LEU A 140 -15.13 25.56 -10.16
C LEU A 140 -14.09 24.83 -9.32
N ILE A 141 -14.53 23.90 -8.47
CA ILE A 141 -13.64 23.07 -7.65
C ILE A 141 -12.75 22.22 -8.57
N THR A 142 -13.31 21.63 -9.63
CA THR A 142 -12.51 20.88 -10.63
C THR A 142 -11.41 21.75 -11.22
N GLN A 143 -11.76 22.95 -11.72
CA GLN A 143 -10.79 23.85 -12.31
C GLN A 143 -9.71 24.31 -11.33
N ILE A 144 -10.07 24.58 -10.07
CA ILE A 144 -9.09 24.94 -9.02
C ILE A 144 -8.12 23.78 -8.76
N VAL A 145 -8.60 22.54 -8.70
CA VAL A 145 -7.76 21.35 -8.51
C VAL A 145 -6.86 21.10 -9.72
N GLU A 146 -7.37 21.22 -10.94
CA GLU A 146 -6.58 21.10 -12.17
C GLU A 146 -5.44 22.15 -12.22
N VAL A 147 -5.75 23.38 -11.82
CA VAL A 147 -4.76 24.46 -11.69
C VAL A 147 -3.70 24.13 -10.62
N LEU A 148 -4.10 23.59 -9.47
CA LEU A 148 -3.18 23.16 -8.42
C LEU A 148 -2.27 22.02 -8.88
N ASN A 149 -2.79 21.03 -9.63
CA ASN A 149 -1.98 19.98 -10.24
C ASN A 149 -0.95 20.55 -11.21
N GLY A 150 -1.38 21.45 -12.10
CA GLY A 150 -0.49 22.17 -13.01
C GLY A 150 0.59 22.94 -12.25
N TYR A 151 0.26 23.52 -11.10
CA TYR A 151 1.23 24.18 -10.23
C TYR A 151 2.25 23.19 -9.65
N CYS A 152 1.79 22.11 -9.03
CA CYS A 152 2.66 21.14 -8.35
C CYS A 152 3.58 20.37 -9.32
N THR A 153 3.07 20.01 -10.51
CA THR A 153 3.85 19.31 -11.54
C THR A 153 4.94 20.19 -12.16
N ARG A 154 4.68 21.49 -12.34
CA ARG A 154 5.61 22.44 -12.96
C ARG A 154 6.67 22.98 -12.00
N PHE A 155 6.41 22.97 -10.69
CA PHE A 155 7.35 23.46 -9.65
C PHE A 155 7.76 22.37 -8.64
N PRO A 156 8.38 21.26 -9.07
CA PRO A 156 8.66 20.12 -8.20
C PRO A 156 9.82 20.34 -7.21
N SER A 157 10.75 21.26 -7.48
CA SER A 157 12.08 21.23 -6.83
C SER A 157 12.54 22.46 -6.02
N HIS A 158 11.86 23.61 -6.01
CA HIS A 158 12.49 24.82 -5.42
C HIS A 158 11.67 25.84 -4.62
N ASN A 159 10.35 25.76 -4.47
CA ASN A 159 9.62 26.86 -3.82
C ASN A 159 8.68 26.42 -2.68
N LYS A 160 9.06 26.75 -1.44
CA LYS A 160 8.22 26.68 -0.21
C LYS A 160 6.78 27.23 -0.40
N PRO A 161 6.51 28.25 -1.24
CA PRO A 161 5.16 28.75 -1.48
C PRO A 161 4.16 27.74 -2.05
N SER A 162 4.57 26.84 -2.95
CA SER A 162 3.66 25.85 -3.57
C SER A 162 3.20 24.80 -2.57
N LEU A 163 4.15 24.31 -1.77
CA LEU A 163 3.92 23.38 -0.68
C LEU A 163 3.06 24.01 0.41
N LEU A 164 3.40 25.23 0.87
CA LEU A 164 2.67 25.96 1.90
C LEU A 164 1.23 26.29 1.48
N LEU A 165 1.02 26.62 0.21
CA LEU A 165 -0.31 26.92 -0.32
C LEU A 165 -1.17 25.66 -0.41
N LEU A 166 -0.60 24.52 -0.79
CA LEU A 166 -1.28 23.23 -0.75
C LEU A 166 -1.56 22.79 0.70
N GLU A 167 -0.58 22.90 1.58
CA GLU A 167 -0.66 22.60 3.02
C GLU A 167 -1.78 23.36 3.74
N THR A 168 -1.92 24.65 3.43
CA THR A 168 -2.92 25.50 4.10
C THR A 168 -4.34 25.31 3.58
N ASN A 169 -4.51 24.61 2.45
CA ASN A 169 -5.79 24.55 1.75
C ASN A 169 -6.24 23.14 1.33
N ILE A 170 -5.45 22.09 1.53
CA ILE A 170 -5.83 20.71 1.18
C ILE A 170 -7.10 20.26 1.92
N ASP A 171 -7.24 20.63 3.20
CA ASP A 171 -8.43 20.33 4.01
C ASP A 171 -9.69 21.00 3.43
N LEU A 172 -9.56 22.23 2.94
CA LEU A 172 -10.66 22.98 2.33
C LEU A 172 -11.04 22.38 0.97
N ILE A 173 -10.05 22.08 0.13
CA ILE A 173 -10.25 21.42 -1.17
C ILE A 173 -10.95 20.08 -0.96
N TRP A 174 -10.54 19.34 0.08
CA TRP A 174 -11.13 18.07 0.45
C TRP A 174 -12.56 18.20 0.99
N GLU A 175 -12.82 19.17 1.86
CA GLU A 175 -14.16 19.48 2.34
C GLU A 175 -15.10 19.86 1.19
N CYS A 176 -14.63 20.66 0.24
CA CYS A 176 -15.37 21.03 -0.96
C CYS A 176 -15.60 19.83 -1.88
N TYR A 177 -14.59 18.98 -2.07
CA TYR A 177 -14.68 17.74 -2.84
C TYR A 177 -15.72 16.78 -2.23
N THR A 178 -15.61 16.46 -0.95
CA THR A 178 -16.52 15.53 -0.25
C THR A 178 -17.96 16.02 -0.26
N LYS A 179 -18.19 17.33 -0.05
CA LYS A 179 -19.53 17.93 -0.18
C LYS A 179 -20.04 17.92 -1.62
N GLY A 180 -19.16 18.09 -2.61
CA GLY A 180 -19.48 17.98 -4.04
C GLY A 180 -19.86 16.56 -4.47
N MET A 181 -19.18 15.55 -3.94
CA MET A 181 -19.50 14.13 -4.20
C MET A 181 -20.77 13.67 -3.45
N ALA A 182 -20.99 14.12 -2.21
CA ALA A 182 -22.18 13.78 -1.43
C ALA A 182 -23.49 14.33 -2.01
N ALA A 183 -23.43 15.37 -2.85
CA ALA A 183 -24.57 15.99 -3.51
C ALA A 183 -25.40 15.02 -4.38
N GLU A 184 -24.80 13.89 -4.80
CA GLU A 184 -25.46 12.85 -5.60
C GLU A 184 -26.51 12.04 -4.80
N GLN A 185 -26.42 12.01 -3.46
CA GLN A 185 -27.35 11.25 -2.61
C GLN A 185 -28.70 11.96 -2.42
N LEU A 186 -28.73 13.29 -2.54
CA LEU A 186 -29.96 14.09 -2.37
C LEU A 186 -30.76 14.24 -3.67
N LEU A 187 -30.10 14.16 -4.83
CA LEU A 187 -30.73 14.34 -6.15
C LEU A 187 -31.69 13.20 -6.53
N VAL A 188 -31.57 12.00 -5.97
CA VAL A 188 -32.53 10.91 -6.23
C VAL A 188 -33.85 11.11 -5.48
N SER A 189 -33.89 11.98 -4.47
CA SER A 189 -35.09 12.25 -3.66
C SER A 189 -35.87 13.50 -4.06
N SER A 190 -35.34 14.36 -4.93
CA SER A 190 -35.90 15.69 -5.19
C SER A 190 -36.32 15.96 -6.64
N VAL A 191 -36.30 14.96 -7.53
CA VAL A 191 -36.65 15.13 -8.95
C VAL A 191 -38.16 15.18 -9.21
N GLU A 192 -39.03 14.97 -8.21
CA GLU A 192 -40.49 15.10 -8.40
C GLU A 192 -41.08 16.48 -8.08
N GLU A 193 -40.33 17.47 -7.59
CA GLU A 193 -40.90 18.79 -7.33
C GLU A 193 -39.97 19.94 -7.75
N LYS A 194 -40.13 20.40 -9.00
CA LYS A 194 -40.62 21.75 -9.31
C LYS A 194 -40.38 22.11 -10.78
N GLN A 195 -41.50 22.23 -11.48
CA GLN A 195 -41.63 22.88 -12.77
C GLN A 195 -42.39 24.20 -12.53
N GLU A 196 -42.05 25.22 -13.32
CA GLU A 196 -42.59 26.60 -13.32
C GLU A 196 -42.06 27.50 -12.19
N THR A 197 -41.65 28.75 -12.42
CA THR A 197 -42.14 29.77 -13.36
C THR A 197 -41.01 30.63 -13.94
N ALA A 198 -41.14 31.02 -15.20
CA ALA A 198 -40.34 32.07 -15.82
C ALA A 198 -40.93 33.44 -15.48
N GLU A 199 -40.18 34.29 -14.78
CA GLU A 199 -40.45 35.72 -14.68
C GLU A 199 -39.39 36.50 -15.45
N THR A 200 -39.86 37.26 -16.43
CA THR A 200 -39.10 38.25 -17.18
C THR A 200 -38.89 39.50 -16.32
N THR A 201 -37.68 39.68 -15.80
CA THR A 201 -37.21 40.95 -15.24
C THR A 201 -36.11 41.55 -16.11
N ALA A 202 -36.16 42.87 -16.28
CA ALA A 202 -35.31 43.66 -17.15
C ALA A 202 -33.81 43.37 -16.98
N LYS A 203 -33.11 43.18 -18.10
CA LYS A 203 -31.66 42.96 -18.16
C LYS A 203 -30.91 44.17 -17.60
N SER A 204 -30.22 43.98 -16.47
CA SER A 204 -29.17 44.89 -15.99
C SER A 204 -27.82 44.51 -16.61
N ASP A 205 -26.85 45.42 -16.66
CA ASP A 205 -25.50 45.22 -17.23
C ASP A 205 -24.76 43.98 -16.67
N GLN A 206 -25.15 43.49 -15.49
CA GLN A 206 -24.66 42.23 -14.90
C GLN A 206 -25.05 40.98 -15.72
N THR A 207 -26.21 41.00 -16.38
CA THR A 207 -26.70 39.86 -17.19
C THR A 207 -25.90 39.67 -18.47
N LEU A 208 -25.41 40.75 -19.11
CA LEU A 208 -24.60 40.67 -20.32
C LEU A 208 -23.19 40.15 -20.03
N MET A 209 -22.58 40.58 -18.92
CA MET A 209 -21.30 40.05 -18.44
C MET A 209 -21.41 38.56 -18.12
N GLU A 210 -22.47 38.15 -17.42
CA GLU A 210 -22.72 36.74 -17.09
C GLU A 210 -22.99 35.90 -18.35
N GLU A 211 -23.79 36.39 -19.31
CA GLU A 211 -24.03 35.74 -20.61
C GLU A 211 -22.72 35.58 -21.42
N THR A 212 -21.88 36.61 -21.43
CA THR A 212 -20.61 36.62 -22.19
C THR A 212 -19.58 35.68 -21.56
N LEU A 213 -19.40 35.73 -20.25
CA LEU A 213 -18.50 34.82 -19.53
C LEU A 213 -18.97 33.37 -19.65
N THR A 214 -20.28 33.12 -19.53
CA THR A 214 -20.85 31.78 -19.72
C THR A 214 -20.58 31.27 -21.14
N ALA A 215 -20.80 32.09 -22.18
CA ALA A 215 -20.52 31.71 -23.56
C ALA A 215 -19.03 31.46 -23.85
N ILE A 216 -18.11 32.09 -23.10
CA ILE A 216 -16.67 31.85 -23.19
C ILE A 216 -16.32 30.53 -22.52
N LEU A 217 -16.83 30.29 -21.30
CA LEU A 217 -16.66 29.03 -20.58
C LEU A 217 -17.19 27.84 -21.41
N ASP A 218 -18.36 27.99 -22.02
CA ASP A 218 -18.98 26.98 -22.89
C ASP A 218 -18.21 26.74 -24.20
N ARG A 219 -17.35 27.67 -24.63
CA ARG A 219 -16.47 27.50 -25.80
C ARG A 219 -15.13 26.88 -25.44
N THR A 220 -14.61 27.13 -24.24
CA THR A 220 -13.43 26.44 -23.69
C THR A 220 -13.75 25.01 -23.29
N ASP A 221 -14.95 24.77 -22.76
CA ASP A 221 -15.49 23.44 -22.49
C ASP A 221 -16.09 22.88 -23.79
N SER A 222 -15.27 22.35 -24.70
CA SER A 222 -15.68 21.89 -26.05
C SER A 222 -16.66 20.69 -26.08
N THR A 223 -17.23 20.32 -24.94
CA THR A 223 -18.23 19.27 -24.78
C THR A 223 -19.20 19.70 -23.67
N SER A 224 -20.51 19.53 -23.90
CA SER A 224 -21.52 19.77 -22.87
C SER A 224 -21.35 18.76 -21.75
N ASN A 225 -20.43 19.04 -20.83
CA ASN A 225 -20.02 18.09 -19.80
C ASN A 225 -21.18 17.86 -18.84
N THR A 226 -21.59 16.60 -18.71
CA THR A 226 -22.59 16.19 -17.71
C THR A 226 -21.99 16.30 -16.31
N THR A 227 -22.85 16.40 -15.28
CA THR A 227 -22.39 16.39 -13.88
C THR A 227 -21.48 15.18 -13.59
N ALA A 228 -21.77 14.01 -14.17
CA ALA A 228 -20.96 12.81 -14.04
C ALA A 228 -19.54 12.97 -14.61
N GLN A 229 -19.39 13.60 -15.78
CA GLN A 229 -18.07 13.85 -16.38
C GLN A 229 -17.23 14.85 -15.56
N TRP A 230 -17.88 15.87 -14.97
CA TRP A 230 -17.20 16.79 -14.05
C TRP A 230 -16.76 16.10 -12.76
N GLN A 231 -17.57 15.18 -12.24
CA GLN A 231 -17.22 14.35 -11.08
C GLN A 231 -16.03 13.44 -11.39
N GLU A 232 -16.02 12.80 -12.56
CA GLU A 232 -14.92 11.95 -13.01
C GLU A 232 -13.61 12.73 -13.15
N ARG A 233 -13.64 13.88 -13.84
CA ARG A 233 -12.47 14.75 -13.99
C ARG A 233 -11.97 15.26 -12.65
N LEU A 234 -12.86 15.77 -11.81
CA LEU A 234 -12.50 16.22 -10.46
C LEU A 234 -11.83 15.10 -9.67
N HIS A 235 -12.42 13.91 -9.72
CA HIS A 235 -11.90 12.74 -9.04
C HIS A 235 -10.47 12.41 -9.50
N GLN A 236 -10.23 12.29 -10.81
CA GLN A 236 -8.90 12.04 -11.37
C GLN A 236 -7.89 13.12 -10.97
N SER A 237 -8.28 14.40 -11.02
CA SER A 237 -7.39 15.51 -10.66
C SER A 237 -7.04 15.50 -9.17
N VAL A 238 -7.99 15.24 -8.26
CA VAL A 238 -7.65 15.16 -6.82
C VAL A 238 -6.76 13.95 -6.55
N GLN A 239 -6.95 12.81 -7.22
CA GLN A 239 -6.07 11.65 -7.04
C GLN A 239 -4.62 11.95 -7.45
N GLU A 240 -4.45 12.61 -8.60
CA GLU A 240 -3.14 13.04 -9.07
C GLU A 240 -2.50 14.05 -8.11
N LEU A 241 -3.29 15.01 -7.59
CA LEU A 241 -2.84 15.99 -6.61
C LEU A 241 -2.30 15.31 -5.36
N VAL A 242 -3.09 14.37 -4.82
CA VAL A 242 -2.74 13.62 -3.61
C VAL A 242 -1.48 12.78 -3.87
N ARG A 243 -1.43 12.03 -4.97
CA ARG A 243 -0.26 11.20 -5.29
C ARG A 243 1.02 12.03 -5.39
N ASN A 244 0.95 13.17 -6.09
CA ASN A 244 2.08 14.08 -6.23
C ASN A 244 2.45 14.71 -4.88
N HIS A 245 1.46 15.10 -4.06
CA HIS A 245 1.72 15.65 -2.73
C HIS A 245 2.38 14.64 -1.80
N VAL A 246 1.91 13.39 -1.76
CA VAL A 246 2.51 12.29 -0.98
C VAL A 246 3.97 12.09 -1.38
N LEU A 247 4.27 12.01 -2.68
CA LEU A 247 5.64 11.86 -3.18
C LEU A 247 6.55 13.02 -2.74
N VAL A 248 6.04 14.26 -2.78
CA VAL A 248 6.81 15.45 -2.36
C VAL A 248 7.00 15.48 -0.83
N VAL A 249 5.96 15.17 -0.04
CA VAL A 249 6.06 15.15 1.43
C VAL A 249 7.03 14.06 1.90
N MET A 250 6.98 12.88 1.28
CA MET A 250 7.91 11.77 1.55
C MET A 250 9.36 12.10 1.22
N THR A 251 9.60 13.10 0.37
CA THR A 251 10.95 13.51 -0.05
C THR A 251 11.45 14.78 0.62
N GLN A 252 10.59 15.61 1.23
CA GLN A 252 10.97 16.96 1.70
C GLN A 252 10.95 17.18 3.22
N GLU A 253 10.69 16.17 4.07
CA GLU A 253 10.81 16.20 5.55
C GLU A 253 10.24 17.46 6.27
N SER A 254 9.28 18.18 5.67
CA SER A 254 8.70 19.38 6.29
C SER A 254 7.60 18.99 7.29
N PRO A 255 7.73 19.34 8.59
CA PRO A 255 6.77 18.92 9.62
C PRO A 255 5.34 19.40 9.39
N GLN A 256 5.17 20.56 8.74
CA GLN A 256 3.84 21.13 8.45
C GLN A 256 3.13 20.37 7.32
N SER A 257 3.89 19.94 6.31
CA SER A 257 3.40 19.16 5.18
C SER A 257 2.98 17.77 5.60
N ILE A 258 3.77 17.16 6.48
CA ILE A 258 3.45 15.87 7.09
C ILE A 258 2.15 16.01 7.91
N ALA A 259 2.06 16.97 8.82
CA ALA A 259 0.86 17.17 9.65
C ALA A 259 -0.43 17.44 8.85
N SER A 260 -0.33 18.21 7.76
CA SER A 260 -1.44 18.48 6.84
C SER A 260 -1.93 17.21 6.15
N LEU A 261 -0.98 16.43 5.61
CA LEU A 261 -1.27 15.17 4.93
C LEU A 261 -1.92 14.14 5.87
N TRP A 262 -1.49 14.07 7.13
CA TRP A 262 -2.11 13.19 8.12
C TRP A 262 -3.50 13.63 8.54
N ARG A 263 -3.76 14.94 8.63
CA ARG A 263 -5.11 15.45 8.90
C ARG A 263 -6.06 15.08 7.76
N TRP A 264 -5.62 15.29 6.53
CA TRP A 264 -6.33 14.85 5.32
C TRP A 264 -6.60 13.35 5.36
N PHE A 265 -5.57 12.53 5.55
CA PHE A 265 -5.68 11.07 5.58
C PHE A 265 -6.68 10.61 6.66
N ARG A 266 -6.59 11.17 7.86
CA ARG A 266 -7.52 10.89 8.96
C ARG A 266 -8.95 11.27 8.61
N GLN A 267 -9.16 12.44 8.00
CA GLN A 267 -10.49 12.87 7.58
C GLN A 267 -11.07 11.95 6.49
N CYS A 268 -10.27 11.53 5.51
CA CYS A 268 -10.65 10.54 4.50
C CYS A 268 -11.08 9.22 5.14
N LEU A 269 -10.28 8.72 6.08
CA LEU A 269 -10.54 7.47 6.78
C LEU A 269 -11.84 7.51 7.61
N MET A 270 -12.16 8.67 8.21
CA MET A 270 -13.38 8.84 9.03
C MET A 270 -14.64 9.12 8.20
N SER A 271 -14.48 9.76 7.05
CA SER A 271 -15.58 10.14 6.15
C SER A 271 -15.99 9.04 5.19
N SER A 272 -15.09 8.11 4.88
CA SER A 272 -15.39 6.91 4.11
C SER A 272 -16.11 5.88 5.00
N ASN A 273 -17.35 5.55 4.66
CA ASN A 273 -18.07 4.45 5.32
C ASN A 273 -18.15 3.26 4.35
N PRO A 274 -17.12 2.41 4.28
CA PRO A 274 -16.96 1.40 3.23
C PRO A 274 -18.08 0.35 3.19
N LEU A 275 -18.86 0.23 4.27
CA LEU A 275 -19.98 -0.72 4.38
C LEU A 275 -21.29 -0.24 3.75
N LEU A 276 -21.46 1.07 3.51
CA LEU A 276 -22.63 1.62 2.80
C LEU A 276 -22.48 1.50 1.27
N ASP A 277 -21.24 1.52 0.78
CA ASP A 277 -20.92 1.57 -0.65
C ASP A 277 -21.03 0.20 -1.35
N LEU A 278 -20.72 -0.91 -0.66
CA LEU A 278 -20.88 -2.28 -1.21
C LEU A 278 -22.35 -2.70 -1.41
N LYS A 279 -23.31 -2.04 -0.76
CA LYS A 279 -24.75 -2.38 -0.86
C LYS A 279 -25.48 -1.60 -1.96
N GLN A 280 -24.87 -0.58 -2.56
CA GLN A 280 -25.51 0.20 -3.63
C GLN A 280 -25.38 -0.55 -4.97
N LYS A 281 -26.28 -1.50 -5.21
CA LYS A 281 -26.48 -2.07 -6.54
C LYS A 281 -26.99 -0.97 -7.48
N GLY A 282 -26.16 -0.59 -8.48
CA GLY A 282 -26.62 0.15 -9.65
C GLY A 282 -26.05 1.56 -9.87
N LYS A 283 -25.06 2.01 -9.09
CA LYS A 283 -24.28 3.22 -9.41
C LYS A 283 -22.89 2.85 -9.88
N ASP A 284 -22.35 3.60 -10.83
CA ASP A 284 -21.04 3.35 -11.42
C ASP A 284 -19.97 3.34 -10.31
N PRO A 285 -19.38 2.19 -9.97
CA PRO A 285 -18.53 2.06 -8.79
C PRO A 285 -17.10 2.59 -9.03
N SER A 286 -16.85 3.24 -10.16
CA SER A 286 -15.52 3.69 -10.60
C SER A 286 -14.93 4.78 -9.72
N HIS A 287 -15.72 5.77 -9.27
CA HIS A 287 -15.22 6.94 -8.53
C HIS A 287 -14.98 6.72 -7.02
N GLN A 288 -15.63 5.71 -6.42
CA GLN A 288 -15.45 5.39 -5.00
C GLN A 288 -14.32 4.37 -4.78
N ARG A 289 -14.11 3.45 -5.74
CA ARG A 289 -13.05 2.43 -5.68
C ARG A 289 -11.67 3.07 -5.63
N SER A 290 -11.39 3.97 -6.56
CA SER A 290 -10.15 4.72 -6.75
C SER A 290 -9.62 5.48 -5.51
N TRP A 291 -10.47 5.92 -4.57
CA TRP A 291 -10.01 6.49 -3.29
C TRP A 291 -9.50 5.46 -2.30
N HIS A 292 -10.16 4.30 -2.22
CA HIS A 292 -9.64 3.20 -1.42
C HIS A 292 -8.26 2.79 -1.94
N GLU A 293 -8.08 2.70 -3.25
CA GLU A 293 -6.77 2.47 -3.87
C GLU A 293 -5.72 3.51 -3.44
N THR A 294 -6.07 4.79 -3.45
CA THR A 294 -5.14 5.86 -3.00
C THR A 294 -4.78 5.73 -1.52
N LEU A 295 -5.76 5.45 -0.65
CA LEU A 295 -5.54 5.24 0.78
C LEU A 295 -4.71 3.98 1.05
N LEU A 296 -4.95 2.89 0.32
CA LEU A 296 -4.20 1.64 0.47
C LEU A 296 -2.76 1.78 -0.01
N LEU A 297 -2.53 2.46 -1.14
CA LEU A 297 -1.18 2.84 -1.59
C LEU A 297 -0.46 3.66 -0.53
N PHE A 298 -1.14 4.64 0.05
CA PHE A 298 -0.59 5.50 1.10
C PHE A 298 -0.22 4.71 2.36
N VAL A 299 -1.12 3.86 2.85
CA VAL A 299 -0.89 2.98 4.00
C VAL A 299 0.29 2.06 3.76
N ASN A 300 0.40 1.49 2.56
CA ASN A 300 1.51 0.62 2.19
C ASN A 300 2.85 1.39 2.24
N SER A 301 2.93 2.58 1.65
CA SER A 301 4.15 3.39 1.63
C SER A 301 4.57 3.97 2.99
N LEU A 302 3.62 4.10 3.93
CA LEU A 302 3.85 4.77 5.21
C LEU A 302 3.74 3.87 6.43
N ALA A 303 3.68 2.55 6.22
CA ALA A 303 3.49 1.58 7.29
C ALA A 303 4.47 1.79 8.47
N THR A 304 5.72 2.17 8.18
CA THR A 304 6.79 2.43 9.15
C THR A 304 6.86 3.86 9.69
N HIS A 305 6.03 4.78 9.18
CA HIS A 305 6.11 6.20 9.55
C HIS A 305 5.56 6.45 10.97
N PRO A 306 6.27 7.18 11.86
CA PRO A 306 5.86 7.38 13.26
C PRO A 306 4.47 7.99 13.44
N GLU A 307 4.05 8.87 12.53
CA GLU A 307 2.73 9.50 12.60
C GLU A 307 1.58 8.54 12.27
N LEU A 308 1.78 7.59 11.34
CA LEU A 308 0.81 6.51 11.15
C LEU A 308 0.69 5.68 12.43
N VAL A 309 1.83 5.43 13.08
CA VAL A 309 1.88 4.68 14.33
C VAL A 309 1.07 5.40 15.42
N ALA A 310 1.25 6.70 15.58
CA ALA A 310 0.50 7.53 16.53
C ALA A 310 -0.99 7.58 16.19
N MET A 311 -1.36 7.73 14.91
CA MET A 311 -2.75 7.72 14.48
C MET A 311 -3.44 6.38 14.76
N LEU A 312 -2.74 5.25 14.62
CA LEU A 312 -3.28 3.92 14.94
C LEU A 312 -3.43 3.65 16.44
N GLN A 313 -2.89 4.49 17.32
CA GLN A 313 -3.20 4.44 18.75
C GLN A 313 -4.62 4.96 19.06
N GLU A 314 -5.21 5.73 18.15
CA GLU A 314 -6.59 6.21 18.29
C GLU A 314 -7.57 5.11 17.85
N SER A 315 -8.41 4.65 18.76
CA SER A 315 -9.35 3.53 18.54
C SER A 315 -10.25 3.73 17.31
N SER A 316 -10.73 4.96 17.08
CA SER A 316 -11.55 5.30 15.91
C SER A 316 -10.80 5.14 14.58
N SER A 317 -9.54 5.57 14.54
CA SER A 317 -8.72 5.58 13.32
C SER A 317 -8.29 4.16 12.98
N LYS A 318 -7.85 3.41 14.00
CA LYS A 318 -7.58 1.98 13.89
C LYS A 318 -8.80 1.19 13.39
N ALA A 319 -9.99 1.39 13.96
CA ALA A 319 -11.19 0.69 13.54
C ALA A 319 -11.61 1.02 12.10
N ALA A 320 -11.48 2.28 11.68
CA ALA A 320 -11.80 2.71 10.32
C ALA A 320 -10.82 2.10 9.29
N LEU A 321 -9.51 2.06 9.59
CA LEU A 321 -8.53 1.43 8.71
C LEU A 321 -8.75 -0.07 8.58
N VAL A 322 -9.02 -0.77 9.68
CA VAL A 322 -9.33 -2.20 9.64
C VAL A 322 -10.57 -2.49 8.80
N LYS A 323 -11.61 -1.65 8.91
CA LYS A 323 -12.82 -1.77 8.05
C LYS A 323 -12.50 -1.54 6.58
N LEU A 324 -11.64 -0.55 6.26
CA LEU A 324 -11.20 -0.30 4.89
C LEU A 324 -10.47 -1.51 4.31
N LEU A 325 -9.53 -2.10 5.05
CA LEU A 325 -8.80 -3.29 4.64
C LEU A 325 -9.75 -4.48 4.42
N LEU A 326 -10.60 -4.78 5.40
CA LEU A 326 -11.57 -5.89 5.32
C LEU A 326 -12.54 -5.76 4.15
N ALA A 327 -13.05 -4.55 3.88
CA ALA A 327 -13.98 -4.31 2.79
C ALA A 327 -13.34 -4.55 1.41
N ASN A 328 -12.07 -4.20 1.23
CA ASN A 328 -11.37 -4.39 -0.04
C ASN A 328 -10.83 -5.82 -0.20
N ILE A 329 -10.40 -6.49 0.89
CA ILE A 329 -9.98 -7.90 0.88
C ILE A 329 -11.14 -8.83 0.50
N THR A 330 -12.35 -8.53 0.94
CA THR A 330 -13.54 -9.38 0.70
C THR A 330 -14.20 -9.16 -0.68
N MET A 331 -13.60 -8.37 -1.56
CA MET A 331 -14.14 -8.16 -2.91
C MET A 331 -14.07 -9.45 -3.76
N PRO A 332 -15.15 -9.80 -4.49
CA PRO A 332 -15.23 -11.06 -5.23
C PRO A 332 -14.25 -11.12 -6.40
N THR A 333 -13.60 -12.28 -6.58
CA THR A 333 -12.69 -12.62 -7.70
C THR A 333 -13.43 -12.98 -8.98
N ALA A 334 -14.61 -13.62 -8.88
CA ALA A 334 -15.29 -14.19 -10.04
C ALA A 334 -15.91 -13.10 -10.93
N GLY A 335 -15.38 -12.95 -12.15
CA GLY A 335 -15.81 -11.92 -13.11
C GLY A 335 -15.29 -10.51 -12.80
N ALA A 336 -14.25 -10.40 -11.97
CA ALA A 336 -13.62 -9.16 -11.57
C ALA A 336 -12.96 -8.43 -12.76
N SER A 337 -13.17 -7.11 -12.86
CA SER A 337 -12.36 -6.25 -13.73
C SER A 337 -10.95 -6.10 -13.16
N ASP A 338 -9.95 -5.73 -13.98
CA ASP A 338 -8.56 -5.50 -13.54
C ASP A 338 -8.48 -4.56 -12.32
N THR A 339 -9.39 -3.57 -12.28
CA THR A 339 -9.52 -2.65 -11.15
C THR A 339 -9.84 -3.35 -9.83
N THR A 340 -10.79 -4.29 -9.79
CA THR A 340 -11.14 -5.01 -8.54
C THR A 340 -10.00 -5.90 -8.03
N ASN A 341 -9.23 -6.52 -8.93
CA ASN A 341 -8.05 -7.30 -8.55
C ASN A 341 -6.94 -6.40 -8.00
N ASN A 342 -6.72 -5.23 -8.59
CA ASN A 342 -5.75 -4.26 -8.08
C ASN A 342 -6.10 -3.78 -6.67
N HIS A 343 -7.38 -3.52 -6.38
CA HIS A 343 -7.80 -3.09 -5.03
C HIS A 343 -7.55 -4.18 -3.99
N ARG A 344 -7.84 -5.43 -4.34
CA ARG A 344 -7.62 -6.57 -3.44
C ARG A 344 -6.14 -6.79 -3.17
N MET A 345 -5.31 -6.71 -4.22
CA MET A 345 -3.84 -6.76 -4.11
C MET A 345 -3.30 -5.63 -3.23
N LEU A 346 -3.77 -4.40 -3.42
CA LEU A 346 -3.37 -3.24 -2.60
C LEU A 346 -3.78 -3.40 -1.15
N ALA A 347 -4.95 -3.99 -0.88
CA ALA A 347 -5.41 -4.21 0.48
C ALA A 347 -4.57 -5.28 1.20
N TRP A 348 -4.23 -6.37 0.51
CA TRP A 348 -3.35 -7.41 1.05
C TRP A 348 -1.93 -6.90 1.32
N THR A 349 -1.35 -6.19 0.36
CA THR A 349 0.01 -5.62 0.52
C THR A 349 0.06 -4.55 1.60
N ALA A 350 -0.94 -3.66 1.69
CA ALA A 350 -1.04 -2.69 2.78
C ALA A 350 -1.14 -3.35 4.16
N LEU A 351 -1.93 -4.43 4.27
CA LEU A 351 -2.04 -5.19 5.52
C LEU A 351 -0.71 -5.86 5.90
N ALA A 352 -0.04 -6.52 4.94
CA ALA A 352 1.25 -7.15 5.18
C ALA A 352 2.32 -6.13 5.62
N SER A 353 2.39 -4.98 4.94
CA SER A 353 3.32 -3.89 5.31
C SER A 353 3.04 -3.34 6.71
N LEU A 354 1.78 -3.18 7.10
CA LEU A 354 1.41 -2.74 8.46
C LEU A 354 1.85 -3.75 9.52
N VAL A 355 1.59 -5.04 9.28
CA VAL A 355 1.98 -6.11 10.20
C VAL A 355 3.50 -6.14 10.37
N ALA A 356 4.24 -6.04 9.26
CA ALA A 356 5.71 -5.97 9.27
C ALA A 356 6.22 -4.75 10.05
N ALA A 357 5.69 -3.56 9.76
CA ALA A 357 6.13 -2.31 10.36
C ALA A 357 5.81 -2.22 11.86
N LYS A 358 4.75 -2.87 12.31
CA LYS A 358 4.34 -2.93 13.72
C LYS A 358 5.02 -4.05 14.50
N GLY A 359 5.82 -4.89 13.84
CA GLY A 359 6.45 -6.05 14.44
C GLY A 359 5.45 -7.13 14.87
N GLY A 360 4.26 -7.19 14.25
CA GLY A 360 3.26 -8.20 14.58
C GLY A 360 1.80 -7.76 14.39
N CYS A 361 0.91 -8.60 14.91
CA CYS A 361 -0.54 -8.48 14.76
C CYS A 361 -1.25 -7.82 15.96
N ASP A 362 -0.52 -7.44 17.02
CA ASP A 362 -1.03 -6.91 18.29
C ASP A 362 -1.90 -5.67 18.09
N TRP A 363 -1.52 -4.84 17.12
CA TRP A 363 -2.24 -3.62 16.79
C TRP A 363 -3.64 -3.89 16.24
N LEU A 364 -4.02 -5.14 15.93
CA LEU A 364 -5.39 -5.51 15.53
C LEU A 364 -6.33 -5.77 16.72
N LEU A 365 -5.80 -5.86 17.94
CA LEU A 365 -6.59 -6.06 19.16
C LEU A 365 -7.27 -4.75 19.55
N MET A 366 -8.61 -4.69 19.58
CA MET A 366 -9.32 -3.44 19.89
C MET A 366 -9.52 -3.27 21.39
N ASP A 367 -9.32 -2.06 21.91
CA ASP A 367 -9.69 -1.75 23.28
C ASP A 367 -11.20 -1.96 23.47
N THR A 368 -11.54 -2.81 24.43
CA THR A 368 -12.93 -3.01 24.83
C THR A 368 -13.35 -1.85 25.73
N ASP A 369 -13.64 -0.70 25.13
CA ASP A 369 -14.29 0.38 25.87
C ASP A 369 -15.60 -0.14 26.45
N ALA A 370 -15.67 -0.15 27.79
CA ALA A 370 -16.74 -0.75 28.61
C ALA A 370 -18.12 -0.05 28.50
N THR A 371 -18.39 0.70 27.42
CA THR A 371 -19.52 1.63 27.34
C THR A 371 -20.65 1.23 26.38
N THR A 372 -20.56 0.13 25.63
CA THR A 372 -21.70 -0.33 24.80
C THR A 372 -22.47 -1.47 25.47
N LYS A 373 -23.51 -1.10 26.24
CA LYS A 373 -24.40 -2.04 26.93
C LYS A 373 -25.39 -2.80 26.02
N ASP A 374 -25.47 -2.53 24.71
CA ASP A 374 -26.64 -2.95 23.92
C ASP A 374 -26.41 -3.86 22.69
N THR A 375 -25.22 -4.42 22.46
CA THR A 375 -25.07 -5.46 21.43
C THR A 375 -25.03 -6.86 22.05
N LYS A 376 -26.23 -7.45 22.20
CA LYS A 376 -26.38 -8.91 22.18
C LYS A 376 -26.11 -9.36 20.74
N ASN A 377 -24.98 -10.00 20.49
CA ASN A 377 -24.78 -11.14 19.54
C ASN A 377 -23.29 -11.28 19.20
N ASP A 378 -22.75 -12.48 19.42
CA ASP A 378 -21.48 -13.09 18.96
C ASP A 378 -20.12 -12.42 19.22
N THR A 379 -20.00 -11.08 19.24
CA THR A 379 -18.70 -10.40 19.47
C THR A 379 -18.16 -10.56 20.89
N LYS A 380 -19.02 -10.89 21.86
CA LYS A 380 -18.61 -11.17 23.25
C LYS A 380 -17.78 -12.44 23.39
N ALA A 381 -17.89 -13.40 22.46
CA ALA A 381 -17.14 -14.66 22.54
C ALA A 381 -15.66 -14.49 22.14
N LEU A 382 -15.37 -13.55 21.23
CA LEU A 382 -14.02 -13.28 20.72
C LEU A 382 -13.33 -12.09 21.40
N GLY A 383 -14.08 -11.26 22.14
CA GLY A 383 -13.50 -10.15 22.92
C GLY A 383 -12.85 -9.08 22.03
N ASN A 384 -11.69 -8.58 22.45
CA ASN A 384 -10.87 -7.62 21.70
C ASN A 384 -10.28 -8.19 20.39
N ALA A 385 -10.29 -9.52 20.22
CA ALA A 385 -9.61 -10.22 19.13
C ALA A 385 -10.44 -10.40 17.86
N ALA A 386 -11.70 -9.95 17.83
CA ALA A 386 -12.63 -10.24 16.74
C ALA A 386 -12.07 -9.85 15.35
N HIS A 387 -11.37 -8.71 15.25
CA HIS A 387 -10.76 -8.26 13.99
C HIS A 387 -9.56 -9.10 13.59
N LEU A 388 -8.70 -9.46 14.55
CA LEU A 388 -7.59 -10.37 14.32
C LEU A 388 -8.09 -11.72 13.80
N CYS A 389 -9.06 -12.34 14.48
CA CYS A 389 -9.65 -13.60 14.05
C CYS A 389 -10.30 -13.49 12.67
N ALA A 390 -11.00 -12.39 12.36
CA ALA A 390 -11.60 -12.18 11.04
C ALA A 390 -10.53 -12.09 9.94
N LEU A 391 -9.47 -11.30 10.16
CA LEU A 391 -8.39 -11.12 9.19
C LEU A 391 -7.61 -12.41 8.95
N ILE A 392 -7.31 -13.18 10.00
CA ILE A 392 -6.58 -14.44 9.86
C ILE A 392 -7.43 -15.49 9.14
N ARG A 393 -8.73 -15.57 9.42
CA ARG A 393 -9.64 -16.45 8.66
C ARG A 393 -9.70 -16.08 7.17
N LEU A 394 -9.72 -14.79 6.86
CA LEU A 394 -9.65 -14.32 5.47
C LEU A 394 -8.30 -14.64 4.84
N THR A 395 -7.19 -14.48 5.58
CA THR A 395 -5.84 -14.74 5.10
C THR A 395 -5.65 -16.22 4.78
N SER A 396 -6.04 -17.11 5.70
CA SER A 396 -6.01 -18.57 5.49
C SER A 396 -6.93 -19.01 4.36
N GLY A 397 -8.14 -18.44 4.28
CA GLY A 397 -9.07 -18.69 3.18
C GLY A 397 -8.51 -18.29 1.81
N GLU A 398 -7.94 -17.09 1.71
CA GLU A 398 -7.31 -16.57 0.50
C GLU A 398 -6.08 -17.39 0.11
N TRP A 399 -5.23 -17.73 1.09
CA TRP A 399 -4.08 -18.61 0.90
C TRP A 399 -4.49 -19.92 0.22
N ARG A 400 -5.51 -20.59 0.75
CA ARG A 400 -6.03 -21.84 0.16
C ARG A 400 -6.57 -21.64 -1.26
N ILE A 401 -7.27 -20.54 -1.53
CA ILE A 401 -7.79 -20.23 -2.87
C ILE A 401 -6.64 -20.04 -3.87
N LEU A 402 -5.63 -19.25 -3.50
CA LEU A 402 -4.48 -18.95 -4.36
C LEU A 402 -3.63 -20.19 -4.64
N LEU A 403 -3.40 -21.02 -3.62
CA LEU A 403 -2.74 -22.32 -3.81
C LEU A 403 -3.54 -23.25 -4.73
N GLY A 404 -4.88 -23.25 -4.62
CA GLY A 404 -5.76 -23.97 -5.53
C GLY A 404 -5.61 -23.50 -6.97
N TYR A 405 -5.61 -22.18 -7.22
CA TYR A 405 -5.42 -21.62 -8.55
C TYR A 405 -4.03 -21.89 -9.14
N ALA A 406 -2.99 -21.85 -8.30
CA ALA A 406 -1.64 -22.20 -8.71
C ALA A 406 -1.54 -23.68 -9.13
N LEU A 407 -2.26 -24.59 -8.47
CA LEU A 407 -2.35 -26.00 -8.91
C LEU A 407 -3.08 -26.17 -10.24
N GLU A 408 -4.10 -25.35 -10.49
CA GLU A 408 -4.89 -25.37 -11.73
C GLU A 408 -4.24 -24.62 -12.91
N GLN A 409 -3.03 -24.06 -12.74
CA GLN A 409 -2.30 -23.27 -13.74
C GLN A 409 -3.07 -22.02 -14.22
N GLN A 410 -3.84 -21.40 -13.31
CA GLN A 410 -4.60 -20.17 -13.60
C GLN A 410 -3.99 -18.93 -12.94
N SER A 411 -2.77 -19.02 -12.40
CA SER A 411 -2.14 -17.95 -11.63
C SER A 411 -1.70 -16.76 -12.49
N SER A 412 -2.09 -15.57 -12.06
CA SER A 412 -1.68 -14.26 -12.59
C SER A 412 -0.51 -13.67 -11.79
N THR A 413 0.17 -12.66 -12.32
CA THR A 413 1.24 -11.93 -11.60
C THR A 413 0.75 -11.28 -10.30
N ASN A 414 -0.52 -10.89 -10.24
CA ASN A 414 -1.13 -10.31 -9.04
C ASN A 414 -1.29 -11.37 -7.94
N ASP A 415 -1.43 -12.64 -8.30
CA ASP A 415 -1.62 -13.73 -7.34
C ASP A 415 -0.32 -13.99 -6.55
N SER A 416 0.85 -13.93 -7.19
CA SER A 416 2.16 -14.06 -6.50
C SER A 416 2.38 -12.97 -5.44
N VAL A 417 2.01 -11.71 -5.75
CA VAL A 417 2.10 -10.61 -4.77
C VAL A 417 1.17 -10.85 -3.58
N VAL A 418 -0.05 -11.35 -3.82
CA VAL A 418 -1.00 -11.65 -2.74
C VAL A 418 -0.57 -12.89 -1.94
N ILE A 419 0.02 -13.89 -2.57
CA ILE A 419 0.63 -15.06 -1.91
C ILE A 419 1.68 -14.58 -0.91
N GLN A 420 2.63 -13.75 -1.34
CA GLN A 420 3.68 -13.22 -0.46
C GLN A 420 3.09 -12.45 0.73
N ALA A 421 2.11 -11.58 0.48
CA ALA A 421 1.42 -10.84 1.53
C ALA A 421 0.72 -11.76 2.53
N CYS A 422 0.00 -12.78 2.06
CA CYS A 422 -0.69 -13.76 2.93
C CYS A 422 0.31 -14.56 3.78
N ALA A 423 1.39 -15.06 3.17
CA ALA A 423 2.44 -15.80 3.86
C ALA A 423 3.07 -14.94 4.97
N GLN A 424 3.35 -13.66 4.70
CA GLN A 424 3.92 -12.73 5.68
C GLN A 424 2.97 -12.48 6.87
N ILE A 425 1.67 -12.33 6.60
CA ILE A 425 0.65 -12.16 7.65
C ILE A 425 0.56 -13.42 8.53
N LEU A 426 0.55 -14.62 7.92
CA LEU A 426 0.52 -15.89 8.63
C LEU A 426 1.78 -16.11 9.47
N ALA A 427 2.96 -15.84 8.90
CA ALA A 427 4.24 -15.90 9.61
C ALA A 427 4.28 -14.96 10.82
N SER A 428 3.75 -13.75 10.68
CA SER A 428 3.69 -12.77 11.77
C SER A 428 2.71 -13.19 12.87
N LEU A 429 1.63 -13.89 12.52
CA LEU A 429 0.72 -14.47 13.50
C LEU A 429 1.38 -15.60 14.29
N LEU A 430 2.14 -16.47 13.61
CA LEU A 430 2.88 -17.56 14.26
C LEU A 430 3.87 -16.97 15.27
N ALA A 431 4.68 -15.99 14.86
CA ALA A 431 5.61 -15.30 15.75
C ALA A 431 4.90 -14.67 16.96
N TYR A 432 3.72 -14.07 16.75
CA TYR A 432 2.90 -13.55 17.84
C TYR A 432 2.41 -14.65 18.79
N MET A 433 2.00 -15.81 18.28
CA MET A 433 1.57 -16.94 19.10
C MET A 433 2.73 -17.55 19.91
N SER A 434 3.91 -17.71 19.30
CA SER A 434 5.11 -18.19 20.00
C SER A 434 5.52 -17.23 21.12
N GLN A 435 5.49 -15.91 20.85
CA GLN A 435 5.78 -14.90 21.88
C GLN A 435 4.74 -14.94 23.00
N LEU A 436 3.46 -15.12 22.68
CA LEU A 436 2.40 -15.24 23.68
C LEU A 436 2.61 -16.46 24.58
N ALA A 437 3.05 -17.59 24.02
CA ALA A 437 3.38 -18.79 24.79
C ALA A 437 4.57 -18.57 25.72
N GLN A 438 5.65 -17.97 25.23
CA GLN A 438 6.84 -17.64 26.04
C GLN A 438 6.51 -16.68 27.19
N ASP A 439 5.76 -15.61 26.91
CA ASP A 439 5.35 -14.63 27.94
C ASP A 439 4.51 -15.30 29.05
N LEU A 440 3.68 -16.30 28.70
CA LEU A 440 2.90 -17.09 29.66
C LEU A 440 3.78 -18.00 30.52
N GLU A 441 4.79 -18.64 29.94
CA GLU A 441 5.76 -19.49 30.66
C GLU A 441 6.62 -18.66 31.63
N GLU A 442 7.02 -17.45 31.21
CA GLU A 442 7.81 -16.52 32.03
C GLU A 442 6.99 -15.77 33.08
N GLY A 443 5.65 -15.90 33.05
CA GLY A 443 4.75 -15.19 33.97
C GLY A 443 4.62 -13.69 33.69
N ASN A 444 5.04 -13.23 32.52
CA ASN A 444 5.04 -11.84 32.08
C ASN A 444 3.64 -11.36 31.65
N THR A 445 2.74 -11.19 32.62
CA THR A 445 1.33 -10.84 32.37
C THR A 445 1.07 -9.39 31.92
N SER A 446 2.08 -8.52 31.94
CA SER A 446 1.93 -7.07 31.69
C SER A 446 1.65 -6.67 30.25
N ARG A 447 1.93 -7.55 29.27
CA ARG A 447 1.66 -7.27 27.84
C ARG A 447 0.31 -7.81 27.36
N HIS A 448 -0.39 -8.59 28.18
CA HIS A 448 -1.60 -9.27 27.73
C HIS A 448 -2.84 -8.38 27.89
N GLN A 449 -3.34 -7.85 26.78
CA GLN A 449 -4.79 -7.81 26.63
C GLN A 449 -5.25 -9.26 26.40
N GLN A 450 -5.59 -9.97 27.47
CA GLN A 450 -5.86 -11.42 27.47
C GLN A 450 -6.77 -11.83 26.31
N LEU A 451 -6.21 -12.55 25.33
CA LEU A 451 -7.00 -13.21 24.31
C LEU A 451 -7.90 -14.23 24.98
N LEU A 452 -9.20 -14.18 24.67
CA LEU A 452 -10.12 -15.19 25.15
C LEU A 452 -9.74 -16.57 24.56
N PRO A 453 -9.92 -17.67 25.30
CA PRO A 453 -9.62 -19.01 24.81
C PRO A 453 -10.28 -19.34 23.45
N ALA A 454 -11.49 -18.84 23.22
CA ALA A 454 -12.18 -18.98 21.94
C ALA A 454 -11.40 -18.32 20.79
N ALA A 455 -10.82 -17.14 21.00
CA ALA A 455 -10.01 -16.48 19.98
C ALA A 455 -8.75 -17.30 19.65
N LEU A 456 -8.07 -17.85 20.66
CA LEU A 456 -6.91 -18.74 20.45
C LEU A 456 -7.27 -19.98 19.64
N LEU A 457 -8.40 -20.62 19.93
CA LEU A 457 -8.90 -21.75 19.14
C LEU A 457 -9.17 -21.35 17.69
N HIS A 458 -9.77 -20.20 17.44
CA HIS A 458 -10.00 -19.71 16.08
C HIS A 458 -8.72 -19.41 15.31
N LEU A 459 -7.70 -18.86 15.98
CA LEU A 459 -6.39 -18.62 15.37
C LEU A 459 -5.70 -19.94 15.04
N ARG A 460 -5.71 -20.90 15.97
CA ARG A 460 -5.16 -22.25 15.76
C ARG A 460 -5.86 -22.96 14.60
N ASP A 461 -7.19 -23.01 14.57
CA ASP A 461 -7.95 -23.65 13.49
C ASP A 461 -7.62 -23.01 12.13
N SER A 462 -7.45 -21.68 12.06
CA SER A 462 -7.12 -20.99 10.81
C SER A 462 -5.68 -21.25 10.33
N LEU A 463 -4.72 -21.41 11.26
CA LEU A 463 -3.35 -21.78 10.95
C LEU A 463 -3.26 -23.25 10.52
N GLU A 464 -4.06 -24.12 11.11
CA GLU A 464 -4.17 -25.52 10.72
C GLU A 464 -4.76 -25.68 9.31
N ASP A 465 -5.79 -24.89 8.97
CA ASP A 465 -6.30 -24.78 7.60
C ASP A 465 -5.20 -24.32 6.61
N ALA A 466 -4.34 -23.38 7.03
CA ALA A 466 -3.23 -22.91 6.21
C ALA A 466 -2.14 -23.98 6.03
N LEU A 467 -1.85 -24.77 7.09
CA LEU A 467 -0.98 -25.94 7.02
C LEU A 467 -1.51 -26.98 6.05
N GLN A 468 -2.80 -27.34 6.16
CA GLN A 468 -3.44 -28.27 5.24
C GLN A 468 -3.28 -27.80 3.77
N ALA A 469 -3.62 -26.55 3.48
CA ALA A 469 -3.53 -26.00 2.13
C ALA A 469 -2.08 -26.04 1.60
N THR A 470 -1.12 -25.69 2.45
CA THR A 470 0.32 -25.70 2.11
C THR A 470 0.82 -27.12 1.82
N CYS A 471 0.46 -28.10 2.66
CA CYS A 471 0.84 -29.50 2.46
C CYS A 471 0.22 -30.10 1.19
N LEU A 472 -1.07 -29.83 0.94
CA LEU A 472 -1.75 -30.28 -0.28
C LEU A 472 -1.09 -29.71 -1.53
N PHE A 473 -0.76 -28.42 -1.52
CA PHE A 473 -0.06 -27.76 -2.61
C PHE A 473 1.30 -28.40 -2.87
N LEU A 474 2.18 -28.46 -1.86
CA LEU A 474 3.54 -29.00 -2.00
C LEU A 474 3.51 -30.47 -2.41
N GLY A 475 2.58 -31.27 -1.86
CA GLY A 475 2.39 -32.67 -2.23
C GLY A 475 1.89 -32.91 -3.66
N GLN A 476 1.40 -31.87 -4.36
CA GLN A 476 0.87 -31.93 -5.73
C GLN A 476 1.66 -31.09 -6.74
N ALA A 477 2.46 -30.13 -6.28
CA ALA A 477 3.24 -29.22 -7.12
C ALA A 477 4.45 -29.90 -7.79
N SER A 478 4.89 -31.07 -7.28
CA SER A 478 6.01 -31.84 -7.83
C SER A 478 5.84 -32.12 -9.34
N GLY A 479 6.65 -31.45 -10.16
CA GLY A 479 6.74 -31.65 -11.61
C GLY A 479 6.10 -30.57 -12.50
N LYS A 480 5.57 -29.48 -11.93
CA LYS A 480 4.97 -28.36 -12.70
C LYS A 480 5.94 -27.16 -12.81
N LYS A 481 6.47 -26.90 -14.02
CA LYS A 481 7.46 -25.85 -14.32
C LYS A 481 7.00 -24.39 -14.11
N GLU A 482 5.71 -24.10 -14.15
CA GLU A 482 5.18 -22.72 -14.01
C GLU A 482 4.97 -22.29 -12.56
N VAL A 483 5.23 -23.18 -11.60
CA VAL A 483 4.98 -22.97 -10.16
C VAL A 483 6.26 -22.55 -9.42
N ASP A 484 7.41 -22.52 -10.12
CA ASP A 484 8.75 -22.46 -9.51
C ASP A 484 9.02 -21.17 -8.70
N ASP A 485 8.42 -20.03 -9.06
CA ASP A 485 8.73 -18.74 -8.44
C ASP A 485 8.14 -18.59 -7.02
N ASP A 486 7.02 -19.24 -6.73
CA ASP A 486 6.30 -19.10 -5.45
C ASP A 486 6.59 -20.25 -4.46
N ILE A 487 7.14 -21.38 -4.92
CA ILE A 487 7.55 -22.52 -4.06
C ILE A 487 8.42 -22.12 -2.86
N PRO A 488 9.41 -21.20 -2.97
CA PRO A 488 10.20 -20.77 -1.82
C PRO A 488 9.36 -20.25 -0.65
N VAL A 489 8.31 -19.47 -0.95
CA VAL A 489 7.42 -18.86 0.06
C VAL A 489 6.64 -19.94 0.81
N MET A 490 6.20 -20.98 0.10
CA MET A 490 5.41 -22.08 0.65
C MET A 490 6.28 -22.98 1.53
N ILE A 491 7.53 -23.22 1.12
CA ILE A 491 8.52 -23.95 1.92
C ILE A 491 8.82 -23.20 3.22
N GLN A 492 9.04 -21.88 3.14
CA GLN A 492 9.28 -21.06 4.32
C GLN A 492 8.08 -21.09 5.28
N LEU A 493 6.86 -20.94 4.76
CA LEU A 493 5.66 -20.96 5.60
C LEU A 493 5.40 -22.34 6.21
N LEU A 494 5.58 -23.43 5.46
CA LEU A 494 5.54 -24.80 6.01
C LEU A 494 6.53 -24.92 7.17
N GLY A 495 7.73 -24.35 6.97
CA GLY A 495 8.78 -24.23 7.97
C GLY A 495 8.26 -23.76 9.33
N LEU A 496 7.62 -22.59 9.29
CA LEU A 496 7.06 -21.89 10.46
C LEU A 496 5.80 -22.54 11.02
N LEU A 497 4.97 -23.17 10.19
CA LEU A 497 3.77 -23.86 10.68
C LEU A 497 4.17 -25.11 11.49
N LEU A 498 5.18 -25.84 11.04
CA LEU A 498 5.65 -27.05 11.72
C LEU A 498 6.46 -26.77 12.99
N SER A 499 6.81 -25.51 13.28
CA SER A 499 7.33 -25.16 14.62
C SER A 499 6.22 -25.04 15.67
N GLU A 500 4.96 -24.86 15.24
CA GLU A 500 3.79 -24.73 16.14
C GLU A 500 2.93 -26.00 16.19
N PHE A 501 2.94 -26.82 15.13
CA PHE A 501 2.17 -28.05 15.04
C PHE A 501 3.07 -29.29 15.01
N ASP A 502 2.83 -30.23 15.92
CA ASP A 502 3.43 -31.57 15.83
C ASP A 502 2.81 -32.33 14.66
N ALA A 503 3.65 -32.77 13.71
CA ALA A 503 3.24 -33.52 12.52
C ALA A 503 2.54 -34.86 12.85
N PHE A 504 2.80 -35.42 14.04
CA PHE A 504 2.26 -36.71 14.49
C PHE A 504 1.02 -36.59 15.37
N GLU A 505 0.69 -35.38 15.85
CA GLU A 505 -0.55 -35.17 16.56
C GLU A 505 -1.73 -35.17 15.58
N GLY A 506 -2.83 -35.81 15.95
CA GLY A 506 -4.03 -35.87 15.12
C GLY A 506 -4.66 -34.49 14.98
N LEU A 507 -4.28 -33.77 13.93
CA LEU A 507 -4.87 -32.49 13.55
C LEU A 507 -6.27 -32.71 12.94
N LYS A 508 -7.18 -31.77 13.15
CA LYS A 508 -8.57 -31.84 12.66
C LYS A 508 -8.66 -31.81 11.13
N HIS A 509 -7.75 -31.09 10.49
CA HIS A 509 -7.84 -30.71 9.09
C HIS A 509 -6.76 -31.36 8.22
N VAL A 510 -5.67 -31.86 8.77
CA VAL A 510 -4.55 -32.42 8.00
C VAL A 510 -4.07 -33.75 8.59
N ASP A 511 -3.89 -34.75 7.73
CA ASP A 511 -3.36 -36.04 8.14
C ASP A 511 -1.83 -36.00 8.23
N THR A 512 -1.25 -36.69 9.22
CA THR A 512 0.22 -36.89 9.34
C THR A 512 0.85 -37.35 8.02
N ALA A 513 0.17 -38.24 7.28
CA ALA A 513 0.67 -38.74 6.01
C ALA A 513 0.81 -37.64 4.94
N GLU A 514 -0.06 -36.63 4.95
CA GLU A 514 0.01 -35.49 4.02
C GLU A 514 1.18 -34.57 4.38
N ILE A 515 1.37 -34.29 5.67
CA ILE A 515 2.50 -33.48 6.17
C ILE A 515 3.83 -34.14 5.80
N LEU A 516 4.00 -35.41 6.13
CA LEU A 516 5.24 -36.14 5.85
C LEU A 516 5.50 -36.28 4.34
N LYS A 517 4.46 -36.43 3.52
CA LYS A 517 4.59 -36.43 2.06
C LYS A 517 5.02 -35.05 1.52
N ALA A 518 4.44 -33.97 2.03
CA ALA A 518 4.85 -32.62 1.65
C ALA A 518 6.32 -32.37 2.01
N LEU A 519 6.76 -32.81 3.20
CA LEU A 519 8.15 -32.71 3.63
C LEU A 519 9.13 -33.47 2.74
N ASP A 520 8.81 -34.70 2.30
CA ASP A 520 9.66 -35.44 1.35
C ASP A 520 9.84 -34.65 0.04
N VAL A 521 8.76 -34.06 -0.48
CA VAL A 521 8.84 -33.20 -1.68
C VAL A 521 9.71 -31.96 -1.43
N VAL A 522 9.55 -31.31 -0.28
CA VAL A 522 10.33 -30.12 0.08
C VAL A 522 11.81 -30.44 0.25
N VAL A 523 12.15 -31.57 0.88
CA VAL A 523 13.52 -32.08 0.99
C VAL A 523 14.12 -32.30 -0.39
N GLN A 524 13.35 -32.88 -1.32
CA GLN A 524 13.81 -33.09 -2.70
C GLN A 524 14.00 -31.78 -3.48
N ASN A 525 13.12 -30.79 -3.30
CA ASN A 525 13.18 -29.51 -4.01
C ASN A 525 14.28 -28.58 -3.45
N SER A 526 14.49 -28.56 -2.13
CA SER A 526 15.47 -27.68 -1.45
C SER A 526 16.93 -27.97 -1.81
N LEU A 527 17.21 -29.10 -2.46
CA LEU A 527 18.52 -29.42 -3.05
C LEU A 527 18.89 -28.50 -4.23
N GLN A 528 17.93 -27.81 -4.82
CA GLN A 528 18.17 -26.91 -5.95
C GLN A 528 18.32 -25.45 -5.52
N ALA A 529 17.93 -25.08 -4.30
CA ALA A 529 17.89 -23.71 -3.80
C ALA A 529 18.44 -23.61 -2.36
N GLN A 530 19.67 -23.13 -2.24
CA GLN A 530 20.40 -23.06 -0.96
C GLN A 530 19.67 -22.22 0.11
N GLU A 531 18.99 -21.15 -0.27
CA GLU A 531 18.26 -20.26 0.64
C GLU A 531 17.07 -20.95 1.35
N GLN A 532 16.54 -22.02 0.75
CA GLN A 532 15.39 -22.74 1.30
C GLN A 532 15.79 -23.80 2.34
N GLN A 533 17.04 -24.26 2.32
CA GLN A 533 17.50 -25.40 3.12
C GLN A 533 17.38 -25.13 4.64
N HIS A 534 17.61 -23.88 5.06
CA HIS A 534 17.52 -23.50 6.47
C HIS A 534 16.10 -23.68 7.05
N TYR A 535 15.07 -23.30 6.30
CA TYR A 535 13.68 -23.41 6.75
C TYR A 535 13.24 -24.87 6.89
N VAL A 536 13.68 -25.71 5.96
CA VAL A 536 13.38 -27.15 5.98
C VAL A 536 14.08 -27.85 7.15
N MET A 537 15.32 -27.47 7.43
CA MET A 537 16.10 -28.07 8.52
C MET A 537 15.45 -27.88 9.90
N ALA A 538 14.97 -26.68 10.21
CA ALA A 538 14.35 -26.41 11.51
C ALA A 538 13.10 -27.29 11.73
N SER A 539 12.26 -27.45 10.70
CA SER A 539 11.08 -28.31 10.78
C SER A 539 11.43 -29.78 10.86
N LEU A 540 12.42 -30.24 10.08
CA LEU A 540 12.90 -31.62 10.17
C LEU A 540 13.47 -31.91 11.56
N LEU A 541 14.18 -30.95 12.16
CA LEU A 541 14.72 -31.10 13.51
C LEU A 541 13.61 -31.31 14.53
N GLY A 542 12.60 -30.43 14.58
CA GLY A 542 11.48 -30.58 15.51
C GLY A 542 10.73 -31.90 15.32
N ILE A 543 10.48 -32.30 14.08
CA ILE A 543 9.81 -33.58 13.77
C ILE A 543 10.65 -34.78 14.23
N MET A 544 11.97 -34.76 13.99
CA MET A 544 12.84 -35.84 14.41
C MET A 544 13.01 -35.90 15.93
N GLU A 545 13.10 -34.76 16.62
CA GLU A 545 13.17 -34.69 18.08
C GLU A 545 11.94 -35.33 18.72
N THR A 546 10.74 -35.04 18.21
CA THR A 546 9.52 -35.66 18.73
C THR A 546 9.39 -37.15 18.40
N ALA A 547 10.18 -37.66 17.45
CA ALA A 547 10.20 -39.08 17.09
C ALA A 547 11.18 -39.92 17.93
N CYS A 548 12.14 -39.29 18.63
CA CYS A 548 13.16 -39.99 19.43
C CYS A 548 12.56 -40.97 20.45
N ASP A 549 11.45 -40.60 21.07
CA ASP A 549 10.84 -41.40 22.14
C ASP A 549 9.70 -42.33 21.65
N ASP A 550 9.44 -42.42 20.34
CA ASP A 550 8.28 -43.14 19.80
C ASP A 550 8.60 -43.91 18.51
N SER A 551 8.81 -45.23 18.63
CA SER A 551 9.09 -46.14 17.50
C SER A 551 8.04 -46.06 16.38
N TYR A 552 6.77 -45.74 16.68
CA TYR A 552 5.74 -45.61 15.64
C TYR A 552 6.01 -44.38 14.75
N ARG A 553 6.42 -43.25 15.36
CA ARG A 553 6.81 -42.02 14.62
C ARG A 553 8.03 -42.28 13.76
N VAL A 554 9.04 -43.00 14.27
CA VAL A 554 10.23 -43.39 13.49
C VAL A 554 9.85 -44.25 12.28
N LEU A 555 8.93 -45.22 12.45
CA LEU A 555 8.43 -46.04 11.34
C LEU A 555 7.67 -45.23 10.29
N LEU A 556 6.93 -44.19 10.69
CA LEU A 556 6.26 -43.27 9.77
C LEU A 556 7.28 -42.44 8.98
N LEU A 557 8.30 -41.88 9.63
CA LEU A 557 9.37 -41.14 8.95
C LEU A 557 10.07 -42.02 7.90
N LYS A 558 10.37 -43.27 8.24
CA LYS A 558 10.89 -44.26 7.28
C LYS A 558 9.92 -44.48 6.12
N LYS A 559 8.63 -44.70 6.40
CA LYS A 559 7.61 -44.95 5.37
C LYS A 559 7.51 -43.80 4.35
N HIS A 560 7.76 -42.58 4.78
CA HIS A 560 7.72 -41.37 3.96
C HIS A 560 9.12 -40.89 3.50
N ASN A 561 10.13 -41.76 3.49
CA ASN A 561 11.50 -41.50 3.01
C ASN A 561 12.29 -40.40 3.76
N LEU A 562 11.87 -39.99 4.96
CA LEU A 562 12.50 -38.93 5.74
C LEU A 562 13.63 -39.40 6.66
N LEU A 563 13.99 -40.70 6.65
CA LEU A 563 15.14 -41.25 7.38
C LEU A 563 16.19 -41.94 6.50
N GLY A 564 15.82 -42.31 5.26
CA GLY A 564 16.66 -43.10 4.37
C GLY A 564 17.64 -42.29 3.53
N GLU A 565 17.90 -42.76 2.30
CA GLU A 565 18.84 -42.15 1.37
C GLU A 565 18.52 -40.69 1.04
N ASN A 566 17.23 -40.32 0.92
CA ASN A 566 16.82 -38.94 0.63
C ASN A 566 17.32 -37.96 1.71
N MET A 567 17.15 -38.31 2.98
CA MET A 567 17.62 -37.49 4.09
C MET A 567 19.15 -37.44 4.14
N ALA A 568 19.82 -38.57 3.92
CA ALA A 568 21.28 -38.61 3.85
C ALA A 568 21.83 -37.72 2.74
N TRP A 569 21.18 -37.73 1.58
CA TRP A 569 21.57 -36.91 0.45
C TRP A 569 21.32 -35.42 0.70
N PHE A 570 20.19 -35.07 1.31
CA PHE A 570 19.90 -33.71 1.79
C PHE A 570 20.96 -33.20 2.75
N LEU A 571 21.29 -33.96 3.80
CA LEU A 571 22.33 -33.60 4.77
C LEU A 571 23.71 -33.45 4.09
N CYS A 572 24.09 -34.41 3.24
CA CYS A 572 25.36 -34.35 2.49
C CYS A 572 25.44 -33.11 1.60
N HIS A 573 24.35 -32.78 0.90
CA HIS A 573 24.28 -31.64 0.02
C HIS A 573 24.32 -30.32 0.80
N TYR A 574 23.57 -30.23 1.90
CA TYR A 574 23.61 -29.09 2.81
C TYR A 574 25.04 -28.83 3.29
N TRP A 575 25.73 -29.82 3.87
CA TRP A 575 27.11 -29.66 4.34
C TRP A 575 28.10 -29.29 3.23
N SER A 576 27.86 -29.73 2.00
CA SER A 576 28.72 -29.44 0.85
C SER A 576 28.59 -28.00 0.33
N THR A 577 27.40 -27.42 0.50
CA THR A 577 27.01 -26.11 -0.08
C THR A 577 26.91 -24.99 0.95
N ASN A 578 26.66 -25.32 2.22
CA ASN A 578 26.45 -24.34 3.28
C ASN A 578 27.68 -23.43 3.45
N SER A 579 27.41 -22.12 3.41
CA SER A 579 28.38 -21.05 3.66
C SER A 579 28.05 -20.23 4.91
N SER A 580 26.89 -20.45 5.54
CA SER A 580 26.45 -19.68 6.70
C SER A 580 26.77 -20.40 8.00
N ALA A 581 27.47 -19.69 8.89
CA ALA A 581 27.79 -20.17 10.23
C ALA A 581 26.56 -20.28 11.15
N SER A 582 25.58 -19.38 10.98
CA SER A 582 24.43 -19.28 11.88
C SER A 582 23.52 -20.51 11.87
N SER A 583 23.52 -21.28 10.78
CA SER A 583 22.69 -22.47 10.59
C SER A 583 23.41 -23.77 10.94
N VAL A 584 24.71 -23.70 11.28
CA VAL A 584 25.53 -24.88 11.59
C VAL A 584 25.05 -25.62 12.84
N PRO A 585 24.71 -24.96 13.98
CA PRO A 585 24.25 -25.69 15.16
C PRO A 585 22.99 -26.53 14.92
N VAL A 586 22.04 -25.98 14.15
CA VAL A 586 20.81 -26.70 13.74
C VAL A 586 21.15 -27.89 12.85
N ALA A 587 22.13 -27.74 11.94
CA ALA A 587 22.58 -28.82 11.06
C ALA A 587 23.25 -29.96 11.83
N CYS A 588 24.13 -29.62 12.77
CA CYS A 588 24.75 -30.58 13.67
C CYS A 588 23.68 -31.36 14.41
N ARG A 589 22.76 -30.66 15.07
CA ARG A 589 21.71 -31.27 15.88
C ARG A 589 20.81 -32.19 15.06
N LEU A 590 20.39 -31.76 13.88
CA LEU A 590 19.58 -32.57 12.96
C LEU A 590 20.34 -33.83 12.51
N THR A 591 21.62 -33.67 12.15
CA THR A 591 22.46 -34.77 11.69
C THR A 591 22.69 -35.81 12.80
N GLU A 592 22.93 -35.34 14.02
CA GLU A 592 23.08 -36.18 15.21
C GLU A 592 21.82 -36.98 15.49
N ILE A 593 20.66 -36.32 15.58
CA ILE A 593 19.39 -36.99 15.87
C ILE A 593 19.03 -37.99 14.77
N TRP A 594 19.20 -37.60 13.51
CA TRP A 594 19.00 -38.50 12.39
C TRP A 594 19.85 -39.78 12.51
N HIS A 595 21.11 -39.63 12.91
CA HIS A 595 22.01 -40.77 13.13
C HIS A 595 21.59 -41.62 14.34
N VAL A 596 21.19 -40.99 15.45
CA VAL A 596 20.66 -41.67 16.64
C VAL A 596 19.42 -42.49 16.29
N LEU A 597 18.43 -41.91 15.59
CA LEU A 597 17.23 -42.62 15.15
C LEU A 597 17.56 -43.83 14.27
N LEU A 598 18.54 -43.70 13.37
CA LEU A 598 19.00 -44.80 12.52
C LEU A 598 19.68 -45.92 13.30
N THR A 599 20.49 -45.58 14.30
CA THR A 599 21.29 -46.54 15.07
C THR A 599 20.46 -47.25 16.13
N GLU A 600 19.67 -46.52 16.91
CA GLU A 600 18.83 -47.09 17.98
C GLU A 600 17.72 -47.99 17.41
N HIS A 601 17.13 -47.62 16.27
CA HIS A 601 16.07 -48.39 15.61
C HIS A 601 16.57 -49.25 14.44
N GLN A 602 17.88 -49.48 14.30
CA GLN A 602 18.46 -50.16 13.13
C GLN A 602 17.79 -51.51 12.82
N SER A 603 17.46 -52.28 13.86
CA SER A 603 16.81 -53.59 13.74
C SER A 603 15.39 -53.53 13.16
N GLU A 604 14.66 -52.45 13.43
CA GLU A 604 13.29 -52.19 12.98
C GLU A 604 13.28 -51.52 11.60
N LEU A 605 14.22 -50.61 11.39
CA LEU A 605 14.31 -49.80 10.18
C LEU A 605 14.86 -50.59 8.99
N ARG A 606 15.75 -51.56 9.17
CA ARG A 606 16.35 -52.32 8.05
C ARG A 606 16.85 -51.41 6.91
N LEU A 607 17.29 -50.20 7.25
CA LEU A 607 17.86 -49.22 6.34
C LEU A 607 19.37 -49.44 6.32
N VAL A 608 19.96 -49.42 5.13
CA VAL A 608 21.42 -49.38 4.96
C VAL A 608 21.73 -48.01 4.40
N VAL A 609 22.21 -47.11 5.25
CA VAL A 609 22.58 -45.75 4.85
C VAL A 609 24.06 -45.54 5.04
N ASN A 610 24.74 -45.03 4.01
CA ASN A 610 26.15 -44.71 4.06
C ASN A 610 26.36 -43.29 4.63
N THR A 611 26.94 -43.19 5.84
CA THR A 611 27.27 -41.91 6.49
C THR A 611 28.57 -41.29 5.95
N GLU A 612 29.41 -42.06 5.25
CA GLU A 612 30.75 -41.64 4.79
C GLU A 612 30.71 -40.38 3.90
N ALA A 613 29.66 -40.21 3.11
CA ALA A 613 29.48 -39.04 2.26
C ALA A 613 29.23 -37.77 3.09
N ILE A 614 28.42 -37.88 4.14
CA ILE A 614 28.12 -36.78 5.07
C ILE A 614 29.38 -36.43 5.87
N GLU A 615 30.09 -37.45 6.37
CA GLU A 615 31.37 -37.29 7.06
C GLU A 615 32.36 -36.48 6.19
N LYS A 616 32.60 -36.92 4.95
CA LYS A 616 33.49 -36.21 4.01
C LYS A 616 33.03 -34.78 3.73
N ALA A 617 31.72 -34.53 3.64
CA ALA A 617 31.18 -33.19 3.46
C ALA A 617 31.47 -32.29 4.66
N ILE A 618 31.31 -32.79 5.89
CA ILE A 618 31.67 -32.08 7.12
C ILE A 618 33.19 -31.79 7.15
N VAL A 619 34.04 -32.77 6.81
CA VAL A 619 35.50 -32.55 6.73
C VAL A 619 35.83 -31.45 5.71
N ALA A 620 35.18 -31.47 4.55
CA ALA A 620 35.37 -30.46 3.51
C ALA A 620 34.92 -29.07 3.98
N TRP A 621 33.83 -28.99 4.74
CA TRP A 621 33.35 -27.75 5.35
C TRP A 621 34.38 -27.17 6.33
N ILE A 622 34.89 -28.00 7.25
CA ILE A 622 35.93 -27.60 8.22
C ILE A 622 37.17 -27.04 7.48
N LYS A 623 37.63 -27.76 6.44
CA LYS A 623 38.81 -27.36 5.64
C LYS A 623 38.62 -26.06 4.85
N LYS A 624 37.39 -25.69 4.48
CA LYS A 624 37.11 -24.51 3.64
C LYS A 624 37.19 -23.18 4.39
N GLY A 625 37.07 -23.15 5.72
CA GLY A 625 37.02 -21.86 6.42
C GLY A 625 36.83 -21.88 7.94
N ALA A 626 36.96 -23.01 8.64
CA ALA A 626 36.74 -23.08 10.09
C ALA A 626 37.56 -22.04 10.89
N HIS A 627 38.73 -21.62 10.38
CA HIS A 627 39.58 -20.62 11.03
C HIS A 627 38.97 -19.22 11.18
N GLN A 628 37.87 -18.92 10.49
CA GLN A 628 37.17 -17.63 10.56
C GLN A 628 35.91 -17.67 11.43
N GLU A 629 35.49 -18.86 11.87
CA GLU A 629 34.24 -19.07 12.59
C GLU A 629 34.43 -19.07 14.11
N PRO A 630 33.40 -18.76 14.92
CA PRO A 630 33.46 -18.88 16.38
C PRO A 630 33.78 -20.29 16.89
N ALA A 631 34.55 -20.39 17.97
CA ALA A 631 34.98 -21.65 18.59
C ALA A 631 33.83 -22.61 18.93
N ALA A 632 32.69 -22.06 19.37
CA ALA A 632 31.49 -22.84 19.69
C ALA A 632 30.98 -23.65 18.48
N ILE A 633 30.96 -23.01 17.30
CA ILE A 633 30.47 -23.64 16.07
C ILE A 633 31.38 -24.79 15.63
N ILE A 634 32.70 -24.61 15.75
CA ILE A 634 33.67 -25.65 15.42
C ILE A 634 33.52 -26.84 16.38
N ASN A 635 33.30 -26.58 17.67
CA ASN A 635 33.04 -27.64 18.64
C ASN A 635 31.76 -28.43 18.32
N ASP A 636 30.68 -27.74 17.92
CA ASP A 636 29.42 -28.40 17.51
C ASP A 636 29.64 -29.29 16.28
N VAL A 637 30.42 -28.82 15.30
CA VAL A 637 30.75 -29.59 14.08
C VAL A 637 31.59 -30.82 14.41
N ILE A 638 32.55 -30.70 15.31
CA ILE A 638 33.35 -31.84 15.77
C ILE A 638 32.48 -32.84 16.53
N GLY A 639 31.59 -32.37 17.42
CA GLY A 639 30.64 -33.22 18.13
C GLY A 639 29.74 -34.00 17.18
N CYS A 640 29.22 -33.34 16.16
CA CYS A 640 28.44 -33.97 15.10
C CYS A 640 29.26 -35.01 14.31
N PHE A 641 30.51 -34.70 13.95
CA PHE A 641 31.38 -35.64 13.25
C PHE A 641 31.67 -36.89 14.10
N VAL A 642 31.98 -36.71 15.39
CA VAL A 642 32.21 -37.81 16.32
C VAL A 642 30.96 -38.67 16.47
N THR A 643 29.78 -38.06 16.54
CA THR A 643 28.50 -38.77 16.63
C THR A 643 28.26 -39.63 15.39
N LEU A 644 28.47 -39.10 14.18
CA LEU A 644 28.34 -39.86 12.93
C LEU A 644 29.32 -41.02 12.82
N ARG A 645 30.52 -40.83 13.35
CA ARG A 645 31.57 -41.86 13.40
C ARG A 645 31.18 -43.02 14.30
N GLY A 646 30.44 -42.77 15.38
CA GLY A 646 30.06 -43.77 16.37
C GLY A 646 31.28 -44.56 16.87
N ASP A 647 31.16 -45.88 16.91
CA ASP A 647 32.22 -46.80 17.38
C ASP A 647 33.31 -47.11 16.34
N ASN A 648 33.35 -46.41 15.20
CA ASN A 648 34.33 -46.69 14.15
C ASN A 648 35.76 -46.32 14.59
N PRO A 649 36.77 -47.17 14.31
CA PRO A 649 38.15 -46.94 14.76
C PRO A 649 38.77 -45.70 14.11
N PRO A 650 39.58 -44.90 14.84
CA PRO A 650 40.08 -43.62 14.35
C PRO A 650 40.93 -43.77 13.08
N SER A 651 40.70 -42.89 12.09
CA SER A 651 41.45 -42.81 10.82
C SER A 651 42.43 -41.63 10.81
N ASN A 652 43.26 -41.58 9.76
CA ASN A 652 44.14 -40.43 9.51
C ASN A 652 43.37 -39.11 9.27
N GLU A 653 42.14 -39.18 8.75
CA GLU A 653 41.30 -37.99 8.58
C GLU A 653 40.82 -37.47 9.93
N ASP A 654 40.49 -38.36 10.87
CA ASP A 654 40.10 -37.99 12.23
C ASP A 654 41.27 -37.30 12.93
N ALA A 655 42.50 -37.80 12.78
CA ALA A 655 43.70 -37.17 13.32
C ALA A 655 43.92 -35.75 12.75
N LEU A 656 43.63 -35.53 11.46
CA LEU A 656 43.70 -34.22 10.81
C LEU A 656 42.63 -33.25 11.33
N ILE A 657 41.40 -33.72 11.52
CA ILE A 657 40.30 -32.91 12.07
C ILE A 657 40.60 -32.55 13.53
N LEU A 658 41.03 -33.53 14.33
CA LEU A 658 41.41 -33.31 15.72
C LEU A 658 42.61 -32.37 15.83
N GLN A 659 43.59 -32.49 14.94
CA GLN A 659 44.73 -31.58 14.86
C GLN A 659 44.28 -30.16 14.50
N GLN A 660 43.41 -29.98 13.50
CA GLN A 660 42.86 -28.67 13.13
C GLN A 660 42.02 -28.06 14.26
N ALA A 661 41.23 -28.87 14.96
CA ALA A 661 40.47 -28.46 16.13
C ALA A 661 41.39 -27.98 17.27
N MET A 662 42.45 -28.74 17.54
CA MET A 662 43.45 -28.40 18.56
C MET A 662 44.24 -27.14 18.19
N GLU A 663 44.68 -27.01 16.94
CA GLU A 663 45.37 -25.82 16.41
C GLU A 663 44.48 -24.58 16.51
N TYR A 664 43.18 -24.71 16.20
CA TYR A 664 42.20 -23.65 16.35
C TYR A 664 41.98 -23.25 17.82
N CYS A 665 41.77 -24.22 18.72
CA CYS A 665 41.61 -23.97 20.16
C CYS A 665 42.86 -23.29 20.76
N ALA A 666 44.06 -23.68 20.30
CA ALA A 666 45.31 -23.06 20.73
C ALA A 666 45.49 -21.62 20.21
N ALA A 667 44.85 -21.25 19.11
CA ALA A 667 44.91 -19.90 18.55
C ALA A 667 43.92 -18.90 19.19
N HIS A 668 42.90 -19.40 19.89
CA HIS A 668 41.79 -18.60 20.44
C HIS A 668 41.56 -18.80 21.96
N SER A 669 42.49 -19.49 22.63
CA SER A 669 42.65 -19.49 24.10
C SER A 669 43.70 -18.46 24.52
#